data_AF-A0A644YCL4-F1
#
_entry.id   AF-A0A644YCL4-F1
#
_cell.length_a   1.000
_cell.length_b   1.000
_cell.length_c   1.000
_cell.angle_alpha   90.00
_cell.angle_beta   90.00
_cell.angle_gamma   90.00
#
_symmetry.space_group_name_H-M   'P 1'
#
loop_
_entity.id
_entity.type
_entity.pdbx_description
1 polymer ?
#
loop_
_entity_poly.entity_id
_entity_poly.type
_entity_poly.pdbx_seq_one_letter_code
_entity_poly.pdbx_strand_id
1 'polypeptide(L)'
;MRIFLNHLMYYDFKKEYFTYLKYDDFLEKIIVHKNYSPRHIEYYIKQYISKEPSNCYHFYQSFYKYLNNPQAYWNEIFKNKTSDTSQLILLLLLISSDPIDIKDLESMFEATQEDVRKVLNKNIQPLDFHSEINILQDFYLVTEERDYSDQIVICFQSPGIKDFLLEYLRTEGRLWIKPLIENALFFNQLNFIFDTKESKVEDYNTDISLFGQKIVLSEALQRCLKKKMLDEFHKLNFCTTEEREFTGEFIKGHLPEEAKYWKLILLNRFFPISDEKNRDVKDFIVDEVCNDIEDYKGDEKIVNWLSMPEFPRVIKLVQPFMVFNPTKLIEDFYESITFTREFDSFYEFKDIFPKEFDRFIAENIVKIRKDIRYQIIDDIEYYDEFRMDFEFDIHLDFHIGDVCKKYGVRLTSKFIKEIREAAGKSFDNFTKRRTKTKKAKKSADLRKNKSEPRKFSEIVTEYLPEELHREFNAIQYLKEIKRDKNSIRSVICELKKDESILKVFTDNEQIFSSVLEFIIQKNLEVNSYNYYTIMDTFFIHYCESNGLDPEILKHIFLELSENSFNYDYSITKTQLDGLLKKYNLPGESSIFYPVLVPNKHWFKFSSYDMKVYFILEYLNAIIDDDQFKEEVIHYSDVINDSNILKILTFVCAKRVRDVIVIPELNRFLSKIDTTSDKAVVLCFLKFFNVEVELEWYKRNKSFINYCSSNSESFFEIIFSYLEIDFGLSFLDVFFCKEYFSKDNINRFFIITKNYSDLYKRIIHTVERKNRVSIVTEEEITCFYINLFDFASNEENYILLKEIGLEKYVLSQFEAIRRAIEK
;
A
#
# COMPACT_ATOMS: atom_id res chain seq x y z
N MET A 1 -0.25 -0.49 13.81
CA MET A 1 -0.45 0.96 13.61
C MET A 1 0.55 1.83 14.35
N ARG A 2 0.39 2.12 15.66
CA ARG A 2 1.31 3.00 16.43
C ARG A 2 2.77 2.55 16.37
N ILE A 3 3.00 1.24 16.27
CA ILE A 3 4.34 0.65 16.07
C ILE A 3 5.05 1.29 14.87
N PHE A 4 4.40 1.35 13.69
CA PHE A 4 5.03 1.90 12.48
C PHE A 4 5.33 3.40 12.63
N LEU A 5 4.36 4.18 13.11
CA LEU A 5 4.53 5.62 13.33
C LEU A 5 5.63 5.92 14.36
N ASN A 6 5.71 5.13 15.44
CA ASN A 6 6.77 5.24 16.43
C ASN A 6 8.16 4.91 15.86
N HIS A 7 8.26 3.96 14.93
CA HIS A 7 9.53 3.68 14.26
C HIS A 7 9.95 4.86 13.38
N LEU A 8 9.04 5.43 12.58
CA LEU A 8 9.34 6.62 11.79
C LEU A 8 9.82 7.78 12.68
N MET A 9 9.17 7.97 13.84
CA MET A 9 9.60 8.98 14.83
C MET A 9 10.97 8.67 15.43
N TYR A 10 11.21 7.41 15.82
CA TYR A 10 12.47 6.99 16.42
C TYR A 10 13.67 7.20 15.49
N TYR A 11 13.46 7.01 14.18
CA TYR A 11 14.47 7.23 13.14
C TYR A 11 14.46 8.66 12.55
N ASP A 12 13.80 9.60 13.22
CA ASP A 12 13.80 11.05 12.90
C ASP A 12 13.32 11.41 11.48
N PHE A 13 12.28 10.73 11.00
CA PHE A 13 11.66 11.04 9.71
C PHE A 13 10.97 12.42 9.73
N LYS A 14 11.04 13.14 8.60
CA LYS A 14 10.40 14.45 8.38
C LYS A 14 8.87 14.37 8.44
N LYS A 15 8.21 15.50 8.73
CA LYS A 15 6.74 15.59 8.85
C LYS A 15 6.01 15.23 7.54
N GLU A 16 6.63 15.41 6.37
CA GLU A 16 6.06 15.02 5.07
C GLU A 16 5.64 13.54 5.02
N TYR A 17 6.38 12.64 5.68
CA TYR A 17 6.08 11.22 5.75
C TYR A 17 4.77 10.98 6.50
N PHE A 18 4.57 11.65 7.63
CA PHE A 18 3.33 11.58 8.40
C PHE A 18 2.16 12.27 7.68
N THR A 19 2.42 13.40 7.03
CA THR A 19 1.40 14.16 6.28
C THR A 19 0.88 13.34 5.10
N TYR A 20 1.76 12.63 4.39
CA TYR A 20 1.39 11.70 3.32
C TYR A 20 0.41 10.63 3.83
N LEU A 21 0.68 10.02 4.99
CA LEU A 21 -0.18 8.99 5.58
C LEU A 21 -1.53 9.52 6.10
N LYS A 22 -1.68 10.83 6.33
CA LYS A 22 -2.96 11.43 6.75
C LYS A 22 -4.00 11.40 5.62
N TYR A 23 -3.55 11.52 4.38
CA TYR A 23 -4.41 11.68 3.20
C TYR A 23 -4.41 10.46 2.27
N ASP A 24 -3.53 9.47 2.50
CA ASP A 24 -3.40 8.24 1.71
C ASP A 24 -3.83 6.98 2.49
N ASP A 25 -4.45 6.02 1.79
CA ASP A 25 -4.84 4.71 2.35
C ASP A 25 -3.63 3.77 2.57
N PHE A 26 -2.41 4.23 2.27
CA PHE A 26 -1.17 3.48 2.39
C PHE A 26 -0.92 2.92 3.78
N LEU A 27 -1.29 3.66 4.82
CA LEU A 27 -1.15 3.21 6.21
C LEU A 27 -1.99 1.96 6.47
N GLU A 28 -3.23 1.93 5.97
CA GLU A 28 -4.11 0.75 6.07
C GLU A 28 -3.50 -0.44 5.34
N LYS A 29 -3.04 -0.23 4.09
CA LYS A 29 -2.41 -1.28 3.28
C LYS A 29 -1.19 -1.89 3.96
N ILE A 30 -0.37 -1.08 4.62
CA ILE A 30 0.81 -1.55 5.36
C ILE A 30 0.39 -2.34 6.60
N ILE A 31 -0.55 -1.84 7.41
CA ILE A 31 -0.91 -2.46 8.69
C ILE A 31 -1.63 -3.81 8.52
N VAL A 32 -2.45 -3.94 7.48
CA VAL A 32 -3.19 -5.19 7.19
C VAL A 32 -2.31 -6.23 6.48
N HIS A 33 -1.08 -5.86 6.08
CA HIS A 33 -0.21 -6.77 5.35
C HIS A 33 0.25 -7.94 6.23
N LYS A 34 0.21 -9.18 5.72
CA LYS A 34 0.58 -10.42 6.44
C LYS A 34 1.98 -10.40 7.08
N ASN A 35 2.92 -9.73 6.42
CA ASN A 35 4.31 -9.56 6.88
C ASN A 35 4.55 -8.27 7.71
N TYR A 36 3.49 -7.58 8.16
CA TYR A 36 3.64 -6.40 9.02
C TYR A 36 4.08 -6.80 10.43
N SER A 37 5.34 -6.50 10.77
CA SER A 37 5.88 -6.71 12.12
C SER A 37 6.89 -5.61 12.50
N PRO A 38 7.10 -5.31 13.80
CA PRO A 38 8.12 -4.35 14.25
C PRO A 38 9.49 -4.61 13.62
N ARG A 39 9.88 -5.89 13.51
CA ARG A 39 11.20 -6.30 13.00
C ARG A 39 11.34 -6.03 11.50
N HIS A 40 10.31 -6.30 10.70
CA HIS A 40 10.32 -5.96 9.27
C HIS A 40 10.38 -4.46 9.02
N ILE A 41 9.66 -3.67 9.82
CA ILE A 41 9.70 -2.20 9.79
C ILE A 41 11.12 -1.72 10.10
N GLU A 42 11.70 -2.17 11.21
CA GLU A 42 13.02 -1.74 11.66
C GLU A 42 14.12 -2.10 10.64
N TYR A 43 14.13 -3.35 10.14
CA TYR A 43 15.10 -3.79 9.15
C TYR A 43 15.05 -2.90 7.90
N TYR A 44 13.85 -2.71 7.36
CA TYR A 44 13.69 -1.93 6.14
C TYR A 44 14.12 -0.47 6.34
N ILE A 45 13.72 0.16 7.45
CA ILE A 45 14.11 1.55 7.75
C ILE A 45 15.64 1.70 7.82
N LYS A 46 16.34 0.76 8.48
CA LYS A 46 17.82 0.79 8.53
C LYS A 46 18.46 0.68 7.14
N GLN A 47 17.92 -0.18 6.27
CA GLN A 47 18.40 -0.33 4.89
C GLN A 47 18.09 0.88 4.01
N TYR A 48 16.98 1.58 4.29
CA TYR A 48 16.60 2.78 3.58
C TYR A 48 17.52 3.96 3.92
N ILE A 49 17.77 4.18 5.21
CA ILE A 49 18.62 5.28 5.69
C ILE A 49 20.06 5.14 5.19
N SER A 50 20.57 3.91 4.99
CA SER A 50 21.93 3.68 4.51
C SER A 50 22.14 3.93 3.01
N LYS A 51 21.08 4.08 2.20
CA LYS A 51 21.13 4.17 0.73
C LYS A 51 20.79 5.55 0.16
N GLU A 52 20.87 6.59 0.99
CA GLU A 52 20.35 7.95 0.76
C GLU A 52 18.81 8.00 0.65
N PRO A 53 18.15 8.91 1.39
CA PRO A 53 16.69 8.97 1.42
C PRO A 53 16.10 9.53 0.11
N SER A 54 15.21 8.75 -0.52
CA SER A 54 14.28 9.20 -1.56
C SER A 54 13.08 9.99 -0.98
N ASN A 55 12.15 10.46 -1.83
CA ASN A 55 10.92 11.12 -1.36
C ASN A 55 9.97 10.15 -0.61
N CYS A 56 9.03 10.71 0.15
CA CYS A 56 8.12 9.94 1.02
C CYS A 56 7.24 8.93 0.24
N TYR A 57 6.81 9.26 -0.98
CA TYR A 57 6.06 8.35 -1.85
C TYR A 57 6.87 7.09 -2.20
N HIS A 58 8.12 7.26 -2.65
CA HIS A 58 8.99 6.14 -3.00
C HIS A 58 9.32 5.26 -1.80
N PHE A 59 9.52 5.85 -0.63
CA PHE A 59 9.70 5.11 0.62
C PHE A 59 8.52 4.17 0.88
N TYR A 60 7.29 4.69 0.89
CA TYR A 60 6.12 3.85 1.19
C TYR A 60 5.91 2.77 0.15
N GLN A 61 6.05 3.09 -1.14
CA GLN A 61 5.96 2.09 -2.21
C GLN A 61 6.99 0.98 -2.10
N SER A 62 8.24 1.33 -1.85
CA SER A 62 9.31 0.35 -1.74
C SER A 62 9.23 -0.44 -0.43
N PHE A 63 8.73 0.14 0.66
CA PHE A 63 8.42 -0.59 1.88
C PHE A 63 7.32 -1.62 1.68
N TYR A 64 6.22 -1.24 1.02
CA TYR A 64 5.14 -2.18 0.70
C TYR A 64 5.63 -3.29 -0.24
N LYS A 65 6.46 -2.97 -1.23
CA LYS A 65 7.09 -3.98 -2.10
C LYS A 65 7.98 -4.94 -1.31
N TYR A 66 8.74 -4.44 -0.35
CA TYR A 66 9.52 -5.28 0.57
C TYR A 66 8.63 -6.19 1.41
N LEU A 67 7.53 -5.68 1.97
CA LEU A 67 6.59 -6.49 2.73
C LEU A 67 5.99 -7.62 1.87
N ASN A 68 5.75 -7.38 0.58
CA ASN A 68 5.28 -8.42 -0.34
C ASN A 68 6.30 -9.55 -0.54
N ASN A 69 7.60 -9.26 -0.46
CA ASN A 69 8.65 -10.28 -0.60
C ASN A 69 9.92 -9.93 0.22
N PRO A 70 9.93 -10.23 1.53
CA PRO A 70 11.05 -9.90 2.42
C PRO A 70 12.20 -10.95 2.35
N GLN A 71 12.47 -11.51 1.16
CA GLN A 71 13.43 -12.62 0.97
C GLN A 71 14.83 -12.30 1.48
N ALA A 72 15.32 -11.07 1.30
CA ALA A 72 16.65 -10.66 1.76
C ALA A 72 16.79 -10.70 3.30
N TYR A 73 15.74 -10.27 4.01
CA TYR A 73 15.69 -10.30 5.47
C TYR A 73 15.77 -11.73 6.00
N TRP A 74 14.92 -12.61 5.46
CA TRP A 74 14.90 -14.01 5.87
C TRP A 74 16.18 -14.74 5.47
N ASN A 75 16.76 -14.43 4.31
CA ASN A 75 18.06 -14.98 3.90
C ASN A 75 19.16 -14.65 4.91
N GLU A 76 19.23 -13.40 5.36
CA GLU A 76 20.23 -12.98 6.35
C GLU A 76 20.06 -13.73 7.67
N ILE A 77 18.84 -13.85 8.16
CA ILE A 77 18.58 -14.48 9.47
C ILE A 77 18.76 -16.00 9.37
N PHE A 78 18.12 -16.64 8.39
CA PHE A 78 18.18 -18.08 8.22
C PHE A 78 19.61 -18.57 8.01
N LYS A 79 20.41 -17.90 7.17
CA LYS A 79 21.78 -18.36 6.88
C LYS A 79 22.81 -17.99 7.93
N ASN A 80 22.72 -16.78 8.50
CA ASN A 80 23.79 -16.25 9.34
C ASN A 80 23.47 -16.31 10.84
N LYS A 81 22.20 -16.45 11.23
CA LYS A 81 21.76 -16.38 12.63
C LYS A 81 21.02 -17.63 13.12
N THR A 82 20.53 -18.49 12.23
CA THR A 82 19.89 -19.76 12.58
C THR A 82 20.90 -20.90 12.53
N SER A 83 20.89 -21.78 13.53
CA SER A 83 21.82 -22.92 13.60
C SER A 83 21.48 -23.96 12.52
N ASP A 84 22.43 -24.82 12.16
CA ASP A 84 22.19 -25.89 11.19
C ASP A 84 21.10 -26.87 11.69
N THR A 85 20.97 -27.05 13.02
CA THR A 85 19.90 -27.83 13.65
C THR A 85 18.54 -27.19 13.41
N SER A 86 18.36 -25.90 13.73
CA SER A 86 17.08 -25.21 13.52
C SER A 86 16.75 -25.03 12.03
N GLN A 87 17.74 -24.89 11.15
CA GLN A 87 17.51 -24.93 9.69
C GLN A 87 16.87 -26.25 9.25
N LEU A 88 17.37 -27.40 9.74
CA LEU A 88 16.79 -28.70 9.39
C LEU A 88 15.34 -28.82 9.91
N ILE A 89 15.09 -28.41 11.16
CA ILE A 89 13.74 -28.44 11.76
C ILE A 89 12.74 -27.65 10.90
N LEU A 90 13.10 -26.42 10.50
CA LEU A 90 12.25 -25.57 9.66
C LEU A 90 11.97 -26.17 8.28
N LEU A 91 12.96 -26.83 7.68
CA LEU A 91 12.79 -27.50 6.38
C LEU A 91 11.93 -28.75 6.48
N LEU A 92 12.06 -29.53 7.55
CA LEU A 92 11.20 -30.70 7.82
C LEU A 92 9.75 -30.27 8.03
N LEU A 93 9.52 -29.20 8.80
CA LEU A 93 8.19 -28.63 8.96
C LEU A 93 7.60 -28.16 7.61
N LEU A 94 8.41 -27.49 6.78
CA LEU A 94 7.97 -27.01 5.46
C LEU A 94 7.49 -28.17 4.57
N ILE A 95 8.27 -29.25 4.44
CA ILE A 95 7.91 -30.35 3.52
C ILE A 95 6.71 -31.15 4.02
N SER A 96 6.49 -31.20 5.33
CA SER A 96 5.41 -31.95 5.96
C SER A 96 4.08 -31.20 5.99
N SER A 97 4.07 -29.92 5.66
CA SER A 97 2.98 -28.99 5.93
C SER A 97 2.74 -28.76 7.43
N ASP A 98 2.26 -27.56 7.78
CA ASP A 98 1.81 -27.20 9.12
C ASP A 98 0.27 -27.11 9.18
N PRO A 99 -0.38 -27.40 10.32
CA PRO A 99 0.18 -27.83 11.61
C PRO A 99 0.69 -29.28 11.64
N ILE A 100 1.74 -29.55 12.44
CA ILE A 100 2.24 -30.91 12.72
C ILE A 100 2.41 -31.20 14.22
N ASP A 101 2.20 -32.45 14.63
CA ASP A 101 2.57 -32.95 15.96
C ASP A 101 4.08 -32.84 16.20
N ILE A 102 4.49 -32.27 17.34
CA ILE A 102 5.90 -32.14 17.72
C ILE A 102 6.62 -33.50 17.73
N LYS A 103 5.94 -34.60 18.10
CA LYS A 103 6.53 -35.95 18.15
C LYS A 103 6.82 -36.50 16.76
N ASP A 104 6.00 -36.17 15.78
CA ASP A 104 6.24 -36.55 14.39
C ASP A 104 7.40 -35.72 13.83
N LEU A 105 7.47 -34.42 14.17
CA LEU A 105 8.59 -33.56 13.80
C LEU A 105 9.93 -34.05 14.38
N GLU A 106 9.92 -34.47 15.64
CA GLU A 106 11.08 -35.08 16.30
C GLU A 106 11.50 -36.38 15.59
N SER A 107 10.55 -37.28 15.31
CA SER A 107 10.83 -38.54 14.61
C SER A 107 11.44 -38.32 13.22
N MET A 108 10.94 -37.33 12.48
CA MET A 108 11.50 -36.95 11.18
C MET A 108 12.91 -36.36 11.31
N PHE A 109 13.14 -35.55 12.33
CA PHE A 109 14.45 -34.99 12.61
C PHE A 109 15.47 -36.08 12.94
N GLU A 110 15.11 -37.04 13.79
CA GLU A 110 15.95 -38.19 14.13
C GLU A 110 16.30 -39.03 12.90
N ALA A 111 15.33 -39.30 12.03
CA ALA A 111 15.53 -40.05 10.80
C ALA A 111 16.42 -39.32 9.78
N THR A 112 16.40 -37.99 9.75
CA THR A 112 17.05 -37.21 8.69
C THR A 112 18.41 -36.62 9.09
N GLN A 113 18.63 -36.32 10.38
CA GLN A 113 19.79 -35.54 10.82
C GLN A 113 21.14 -36.19 10.47
N GLU A 114 21.25 -37.51 10.59
CA GLU A 114 22.54 -38.19 10.41
C GLU A 114 23.02 -38.07 8.96
N ASP A 115 22.11 -38.28 8.01
CA ASP A 115 22.38 -38.15 6.59
C ASP A 115 22.67 -36.70 6.21
N VAL A 116 21.93 -35.73 6.74
CA VAL A 116 22.21 -34.32 6.48
C VAL A 116 23.60 -33.92 6.99
N ARG A 117 23.99 -34.37 8.18
CA ARG A 117 25.35 -34.14 8.73
C ARG A 117 26.42 -34.71 7.81
N LYS A 118 26.24 -35.96 7.34
CA LYS A 118 27.22 -36.65 6.50
C LYS A 118 27.29 -36.09 5.08
N VAL A 119 26.13 -35.90 4.44
CA VAL A 119 26.02 -35.53 3.02
C VAL A 119 26.27 -34.04 2.80
N LEU A 120 25.81 -33.17 3.71
CA LEU A 120 25.94 -31.72 3.58
C LEU A 120 27.04 -31.11 4.44
N ASN A 121 27.72 -31.92 5.26
CA ASN A 121 28.73 -31.47 6.23
C ASN A 121 28.21 -30.35 7.16
N LYS A 122 26.96 -30.51 7.62
CA LYS A 122 26.24 -29.58 8.49
C LYS A 122 26.47 -29.93 9.97
N ASN A 123 26.60 -28.91 10.82
CA ASN A 123 26.86 -29.09 12.26
C ASN A 123 25.56 -29.26 13.06
N ILE A 124 24.74 -30.26 12.70
CA ILE A 124 23.50 -30.56 13.44
C ILE A 124 23.85 -31.19 14.79
N GLN A 125 23.23 -30.66 15.84
CA GLN A 125 23.29 -31.16 17.22
C GLN A 125 21.98 -31.90 17.54
N PRO A 126 21.95 -33.24 17.52
CA PRO A 126 20.69 -33.98 17.68
C PRO A 126 20.05 -33.81 19.07
N LEU A 127 20.89 -33.64 20.10
CA LEU A 127 20.44 -33.49 21.49
C LEU A 127 19.79 -32.12 21.77
N ASP A 128 19.90 -31.18 20.84
CA ASP A 128 19.39 -29.82 21.00
C ASP A 128 18.00 -29.62 20.35
N PHE A 129 17.32 -30.68 19.91
CA PHE A 129 16.02 -30.56 19.21
C PHE A 129 15.01 -29.69 19.99
N HIS A 130 14.72 -30.04 21.26
CA HIS A 130 13.75 -29.29 22.05
C HIS A 130 14.21 -27.86 22.41
N SER A 131 15.51 -27.66 22.67
CA SER A 131 16.03 -26.32 22.96
C SER A 131 15.97 -25.42 21.73
N GLU A 132 16.23 -25.97 20.54
CA GLU A 132 16.10 -25.27 19.26
C GLU A 132 14.64 -24.95 18.91
N ILE A 133 13.68 -25.84 19.22
CA ILE A 133 12.26 -25.52 19.10
C ILE A 133 11.88 -24.29 19.94
N ASN A 134 12.37 -24.19 21.18
CA ASN A 134 12.11 -23.03 22.03
C ASN A 134 12.71 -21.74 21.45
N ILE A 135 13.92 -21.80 20.88
CA ILE A 135 14.54 -20.65 20.20
C ILE A 135 13.73 -20.26 18.96
N LEU A 136 13.25 -21.24 18.19
CA LEU A 136 12.48 -21.02 16.98
C LEU A 136 11.10 -20.40 17.28
N GLN A 137 10.51 -20.62 18.45
CA GLN A 137 9.22 -20.00 18.84
C GLN A 137 9.28 -18.48 18.97
N ASP A 138 10.45 -17.90 19.25
CA ASP A 138 10.60 -16.43 19.36
C ASP A 138 10.43 -15.69 18.02
N PHE A 139 10.51 -16.43 16.89
CA PHE A 139 10.70 -15.82 15.58
C PHE A 139 10.09 -16.55 14.38
N TYR A 140 10.06 -17.88 14.39
CA TYR A 140 9.66 -18.71 13.26
C TYR A 140 8.38 -19.50 13.51
N LEU A 141 8.18 -19.98 14.74
CA LEU A 141 7.18 -20.99 15.07
C LEU A 141 6.18 -20.50 16.12
N VAL A 142 5.01 -21.12 16.12
CA VAL A 142 4.01 -21.03 17.20
C VAL A 142 3.67 -22.45 17.61
N THR A 143 3.50 -22.66 18.91
CA THR A 143 3.13 -23.94 19.50
C THR A 143 1.74 -23.81 20.08
N GLU A 144 0.86 -24.75 19.74
CA GLU A 144 -0.54 -24.76 20.18
C GLU A 144 -0.86 -26.10 20.85
N GLU A 145 -1.54 -26.03 22.00
CA GLU A 145 -2.10 -27.21 22.65
C GLU A 145 -3.49 -27.46 22.08
N ARG A 146 -3.75 -28.69 21.63
CA ARG A 146 -5.06 -29.06 21.08
C ARG A 146 -6.09 -29.22 22.20
N ASP A 147 -7.23 -28.58 22.03
CA ASP A 147 -8.37 -28.76 22.93
C ASP A 147 -8.70 -30.26 23.07
N TYR A 148 -8.81 -30.74 24.31
CA TYR A 148 -9.17 -32.13 24.66
C TYR A 148 -8.13 -33.21 24.32
N SER A 149 -6.86 -32.88 24.06
CA SER A 149 -5.78 -33.87 23.93
C SER A 149 -4.44 -33.38 24.48
N ASP A 150 -3.54 -34.30 24.83
CA ASP A 150 -2.14 -33.98 25.22
C ASP A 150 -1.24 -33.70 23.98
N GLN A 151 -1.85 -33.38 22.83
CA GLN A 151 -1.13 -33.16 21.59
C GLN A 151 -0.68 -31.70 21.49
N ILE A 152 0.62 -31.53 21.25
CA ILE A 152 1.26 -30.24 21.00
C ILE A 152 1.54 -30.16 19.49
N VAL A 153 0.90 -29.19 18.82
CA VAL A 153 1.11 -28.93 17.40
C VAL A 153 1.97 -27.70 17.18
N ILE A 154 2.75 -27.72 16.10
CA ILE A 154 3.67 -26.65 15.71
C ILE A 154 3.25 -26.09 14.35
N CYS A 155 3.19 -24.76 14.28
CA CYS A 155 2.84 -23.98 13.10
C CYS A 155 3.93 -22.95 12.78
N PHE A 156 4.03 -22.50 11.54
CA PHE A 156 4.82 -21.29 11.25
C PHE A 156 4.14 -20.05 11.82
N GLN A 157 4.90 -19.04 12.23
CA GLN A 157 4.31 -17.80 12.76
C GLN A 157 3.79 -16.87 11.66
N SER A 158 4.27 -17.00 10.42
CA SER A 158 3.81 -16.19 9.29
C SER A 158 3.98 -16.90 7.94
N PRO A 159 3.11 -16.61 6.96
CA PRO A 159 3.25 -17.14 5.59
C PRO A 159 4.56 -16.74 4.92
N GLY A 160 5.11 -15.57 5.25
CA GLY A 160 6.35 -15.06 4.67
C GLY A 160 7.56 -15.96 4.94
N ILE A 161 7.54 -16.74 6.03
CA ILE A 161 8.58 -17.73 6.33
C ILE A 161 8.47 -18.92 5.38
N LYS A 162 7.26 -19.46 5.18
CA LYS A 162 7.00 -20.60 4.28
C LYS A 162 7.40 -20.23 2.84
N ASP A 163 6.95 -19.06 2.38
CA ASP A 163 7.27 -18.52 1.05
C ASP A 163 8.81 -18.41 0.87
N PHE A 164 9.51 -17.92 1.89
CA PHE A 164 10.97 -17.84 1.89
C PHE A 164 11.65 -19.22 1.84
N LEU A 165 11.27 -20.15 2.71
CA LEU A 165 11.92 -21.47 2.81
C LEU A 165 11.71 -22.27 1.52
N LEU A 166 10.53 -22.17 0.91
CA LEU A 166 10.23 -22.76 -0.41
C LEU A 166 11.18 -22.20 -1.47
N GLU A 167 11.31 -20.87 -1.56
CA GLU A 167 12.18 -20.23 -2.55
C GLU A 167 13.66 -20.52 -2.28
N TYR A 168 14.07 -20.62 -1.00
CA TYR A 168 15.40 -21.06 -0.61
C TYR A 168 15.70 -22.46 -1.16
N LEU A 169 14.81 -23.45 -0.98
CA LEU A 169 14.99 -24.80 -1.53
C LEU A 169 15.00 -24.81 -3.08
N ARG A 170 14.22 -23.94 -3.73
CA ARG A 170 14.20 -23.81 -5.21
C ARG A 170 15.52 -23.28 -5.78
N THR A 171 16.25 -22.47 -5.02
CA THR A 171 17.43 -21.74 -5.47
C THR A 171 18.70 -22.29 -4.84
N GLU A 172 19.09 -21.77 -3.70
CA GLU A 172 20.39 -22.02 -3.05
C GLU A 172 20.39 -23.30 -2.21
N GLY A 173 19.23 -23.68 -1.66
CA GLY A 173 19.03 -24.82 -0.77
C GLY A 173 18.85 -26.17 -1.47
N ARG A 174 19.10 -26.29 -2.78
CA ARG A 174 18.82 -27.51 -3.56
C ARG A 174 19.48 -28.78 -3.02
N LEU A 175 20.65 -28.66 -2.38
CA LEU A 175 21.37 -29.80 -1.82
C LEU A 175 20.61 -30.47 -0.66
N TRP A 176 19.74 -29.74 0.04
CA TRP A 176 18.91 -30.28 1.12
C TRP A 176 17.86 -31.26 0.62
N ILE A 177 17.41 -31.14 -0.63
CA ILE A 177 16.26 -31.88 -1.17
C ILE A 177 16.51 -33.40 -1.15
N LYS A 178 17.72 -33.85 -1.50
CA LYS A 178 18.00 -35.29 -1.58
C LYS A 178 17.87 -35.99 -0.22
N PRO A 179 18.57 -35.54 0.86
CA PRO A 179 18.37 -36.12 2.18
C PRO A 179 16.93 -36.07 2.69
N LEU A 180 16.19 -34.99 2.38
CA LEU A 180 14.79 -34.83 2.79
C LEU A 180 13.86 -35.86 2.12
N ILE A 181 14.09 -36.19 0.84
CA ILE A 181 13.32 -37.22 0.13
C ILE A 181 13.70 -38.62 0.60
N GLU A 182 15.00 -38.92 0.74
CA GLU A 182 15.48 -40.26 1.11
C GLU A 182 15.01 -40.66 2.52
N ASN A 183 14.99 -39.71 3.45
CA ASN A 183 14.66 -39.95 4.86
C ASN A 183 13.22 -39.57 5.23
N ALA A 184 12.36 -39.28 4.25
CA ALA A 184 10.95 -39.02 4.51
C ALA A 184 10.30 -40.21 5.23
N LEU A 185 9.57 -39.94 6.30
CA LEU A 185 8.80 -40.92 7.08
C LEU A 185 7.32 -40.92 6.69
N PHE A 186 6.86 -39.84 6.07
CA PHE A 186 5.46 -39.66 5.68
C PHE A 186 5.35 -39.35 4.19
N PHE A 187 4.25 -39.80 3.59
CA PHE A 187 3.97 -39.73 2.16
C PHE A 187 3.69 -38.30 1.69
N ASN A 188 3.04 -37.46 2.51
CA ASN A 188 2.80 -36.05 2.19
C ASN A 188 4.11 -35.24 2.05
N GLN A 189 5.18 -35.63 2.75
CA GLN A 189 6.51 -35.01 2.58
C GLN A 189 7.03 -35.09 1.14
N LEU A 190 6.63 -36.15 0.43
CA LEU A 190 7.07 -36.44 -0.93
C LEU A 190 6.30 -35.66 -2.00
N ASN A 191 5.18 -35.01 -1.66
CA ASN A 191 4.31 -34.38 -2.64
C ASN A 191 3.84 -32.97 -2.30
N PHE A 192 4.04 -32.50 -1.08
CA PHE A 192 3.49 -31.22 -0.64
C PHE A 192 4.12 -30.07 -1.42
N ILE A 193 5.45 -29.97 -1.40
CA ILE A 193 6.20 -28.94 -2.16
C ILE A 193 6.97 -29.46 -3.37
N PHE A 194 7.02 -30.78 -3.61
CA PHE A 194 7.77 -31.38 -4.71
C PHE A 194 6.86 -31.81 -5.87
N ASP A 195 7.35 -31.65 -7.10
CA ASP A 195 6.69 -32.10 -8.33
C ASP A 195 7.71 -32.57 -9.40
N THR A 196 7.25 -33.35 -10.38
CA THR A 196 8.04 -33.71 -11.59
C THR A 196 7.79 -32.74 -12.75
N LYS A 197 6.77 -31.87 -12.64
CA LYS A 197 6.39 -30.84 -13.62
C LYS A 197 5.92 -29.57 -12.92
N GLU A 198 5.85 -28.47 -13.68
CA GLU A 198 5.36 -27.19 -13.15
C GLU A 198 3.93 -27.30 -12.59
N SER A 199 3.79 -27.01 -11.31
CA SER A 199 2.52 -26.99 -10.59
C SER A 199 2.55 -25.97 -9.45
N LYS A 200 1.37 -25.59 -8.95
CA LYS A 200 1.25 -24.65 -7.84
C LYS A 200 1.06 -25.42 -6.53
N VAL A 201 1.46 -24.78 -5.43
CA VAL A 201 1.04 -25.21 -4.10
C VAL A 201 -0.44 -24.88 -3.92
N GLU A 202 -1.23 -25.85 -3.46
CA GLU A 202 -2.67 -25.72 -3.22
C GLU A 202 -2.94 -25.74 -1.70
N ASP A 203 -2.43 -24.72 -0.99
CA ASP A 203 -2.54 -24.59 0.47
C ASP A 203 -3.50 -23.44 0.86
N TYR A 204 -4.71 -23.43 0.26
CA TYR A 204 -5.66 -22.31 0.39
C TYR A 204 -6.50 -22.34 1.67
N ASN A 205 -6.50 -23.46 2.40
CA ASN A 205 -7.45 -23.74 3.49
C ASN A 205 -6.78 -23.81 4.87
N THR A 206 -5.54 -23.32 4.99
CA THR A 206 -4.85 -23.14 6.28
C THR A 206 -4.86 -21.67 6.70
N ASP A 207 -4.90 -21.41 8.00
CA ASP A 207 -4.76 -20.06 8.57
C ASP A 207 -3.47 -19.37 8.12
N ILE A 208 -2.45 -20.17 7.77
CA ILE A 208 -1.11 -19.72 7.35
C ILE A 208 -0.76 -20.36 6.00
N SER A 209 -1.45 -19.89 4.96
CA SER A 209 -1.33 -20.42 3.59
C SER A 209 0.07 -20.25 2.98
N LEU A 210 0.60 -21.30 2.34
CA LEU A 210 1.77 -21.24 1.46
C LEU A 210 1.36 -20.93 0.01
N PHE A 211 1.96 -19.91 -0.58
CA PHE A 211 1.74 -19.58 -2.00
C PHE A 211 3.01 -19.77 -2.81
N GLY A 212 2.90 -20.40 -3.97
CA GLY A 212 4.05 -20.50 -4.87
C GLY A 212 3.97 -21.64 -5.87
N GLN A 213 5.08 -21.83 -6.57
CA GLN A 213 5.31 -22.98 -7.44
C GLN A 213 6.01 -24.09 -6.68
N LYS A 214 5.53 -25.33 -6.85
CA LYS A 214 6.24 -26.52 -6.34
C LYS A 214 7.62 -26.63 -6.96
N ILE A 215 8.54 -27.25 -6.24
CA ILE A 215 9.90 -27.52 -6.68
C ILE A 215 9.87 -28.62 -7.73
N VAL A 216 10.20 -28.27 -8.96
CA VAL A 216 10.38 -29.25 -10.04
C VAL A 216 11.69 -30.00 -9.83
N LEU A 217 11.60 -31.29 -9.55
CA LEU A 217 12.74 -32.14 -9.25
C LEU A 217 13.59 -32.41 -10.50
N SER A 218 14.91 -32.42 -10.35
CA SER A 218 15.83 -32.88 -11.40
C SER A 218 15.70 -34.39 -11.64
N GLU A 219 16.10 -34.90 -12.80
CA GLU A 219 15.98 -36.34 -13.13
C GLU A 219 16.61 -37.27 -12.07
N ALA A 220 17.70 -36.84 -11.43
CA ALA A 220 18.33 -37.61 -10.35
C ALA A 220 17.46 -37.65 -9.08
N LEU A 221 16.84 -36.53 -8.72
CA LEU A 221 15.92 -36.44 -7.58
C LEU A 221 14.59 -37.14 -7.88
N GLN A 222 14.11 -37.09 -9.13
CA GLN A 222 12.93 -37.86 -9.57
C GLN A 222 13.16 -39.36 -9.42
N ARG A 223 14.36 -39.87 -9.76
CA ARG A 223 14.73 -41.27 -9.51
C ARG A 223 14.72 -41.62 -8.02
N CYS A 224 15.21 -40.71 -7.18
CA CYS A 224 15.17 -40.87 -5.73
C CYS A 224 13.73 -40.93 -5.19
N LEU A 225 12.90 -39.95 -5.58
CA LEU A 225 11.48 -39.89 -5.25
C LEU A 225 10.75 -41.18 -5.68
N LYS A 226 10.93 -41.60 -6.94
CA LYS A 226 10.31 -42.81 -7.49
C LYS A 226 10.66 -44.05 -6.66
N LYS A 227 11.95 -44.22 -6.37
CA LYS A 227 12.43 -45.34 -5.56
C LYS A 227 11.79 -45.33 -4.16
N LYS A 228 11.81 -44.19 -3.48
CA LYS A 228 11.21 -44.03 -2.13
C LYS A 228 9.72 -44.38 -2.13
N MET A 229 8.97 -43.85 -3.11
CA MET A 229 7.54 -44.10 -3.21
C MET A 229 7.20 -45.57 -3.50
N LEU A 230 8.03 -46.29 -4.27
CA LEU A 230 7.81 -47.71 -4.57
C LEU A 230 8.24 -48.62 -3.42
N ASP A 231 9.46 -48.44 -2.90
CA ASP A 231 10.06 -49.33 -1.88
C ASP A 231 9.31 -49.27 -0.54
N GLU A 232 8.69 -48.12 -0.23
CA GLU A 232 8.02 -47.86 1.04
C GLU A 232 6.54 -47.50 0.89
N PHE A 233 5.94 -47.79 -0.26
CA PHE A 233 4.54 -47.45 -0.60
C PHE A 233 3.53 -47.81 0.52
N HIS A 234 3.62 -49.05 0.99
CA HIS A 234 2.75 -49.65 2.02
C HIS A 234 3.11 -49.20 3.44
N LYS A 235 4.28 -48.59 3.65
CA LYS A 235 4.77 -48.16 4.97
C LYS A 235 4.50 -46.68 5.25
N LEU A 236 4.67 -45.83 4.25
CA LEU A 236 4.56 -44.38 4.41
C LEU A 236 3.10 -43.99 4.67
N ASN A 237 2.84 -43.30 5.78
CA ASN A 237 1.52 -42.75 6.11
C ASN A 237 1.51 -41.22 6.00
N PHE A 238 0.66 -40.51 6.74
CA PHE A 238 0.56 -39.06 6.72
C PHE A 238 0.81 -38.48 8.12
N CYS A 239 1.42 -37.29 8.20
CA CYS A 239 1.62 -36.57 9.46
C CYS A 239 0.68 -35.38 9.65
N THR A 240 -0.22 -35.13 8.69
CA THR A 240 -1.22 -34.06 8.79
C THR A 240 -2.18 -34.36 9.94
N THR A 241 -2.41 -33.38 10.81
CA THR A 241 -3.24 -33.58 12.02
C THR A 241 -4.73 -33.35 11.79
N GLU A 242 -5.10 -32.54 10.80
CA GLU A 242 -6.49 -32.20 10.47
C GLU A 242 -6.76 -32.35 8.98
N GLU A 243 -7.98 -32.76 8.66
CA GLU A 243 -8.44 -32.77 7.28
C GLU A 243 -8.64 -31.33 6.83
N ARG A 244 -7.95 -30.96 5.75
CA ARG A 244 -8.18 -29.67 5.11
C ARG A 244 -9.40 -29.78 4.24
N GLU A 245 -10.40 -28.96 4.51
CA GLU A 245 -11.65 -28.93 3.75
C GLU A 245 -11.38 -28.96 2.24
N PHE A 246 -12.11 -29.77 1.48
CA PHE A 246 -12.02 -29.84 0.01
C PHE A 246 -10.67 -30.30 -0.60
N THR A 247 -9.69 -30.76 0.19
CA THR A 247 -8.38 -31.22 -0.33
C THR A 247 -8.30 -32.73 -0.59
N GLY A 248 -9.10 -33.53 0.12
CA GLY A 248 -9.00 -34.99 0.09
C GLY A 248 -7.67 -35.52 0.66
N GLU A 249 -6.99 -34.74 1.51
CA GLU A 249 -5.76 -35.16 2.19
C GLU A 249 -6.07 -36.14 3.33
N PHE A 250 -5.22 -37.16 3.46
CA PHE A 250 -5.29 -38.12 4.55
C PHE A 250 -4.56 -37.59 5.78
N ILE A 251 -5.16 -37.79 6.95
CA ILE A 251 -4.58 -37.44 8.25
C ILE A 251 -3.85 -38.62 8.91
N LYS A 252 -3.08 -38.32 9.96
CA LYS A 252 -2.33 -39.27 10.80
C LYS A 252 -3.14 -40.47 11.31
N GLY A 253 -4.44 -40.29 11.54
CA GLY A 253 -5.34 -41.33 12.02
C GLY A 253 -5.64 -42.45 11.02
N HIS A 254 -5.44 -42.20 9.72
CA HIS A 254 -5.72 -43.17 8.67
C HIS A 254 -4.65 -44.27 8.61
N LEU A 255 -5.05 -45.45 8.17
CA LEU A 255 -4.14 -46.55 7.87
C LEU A 255 -3.53 -46.38 6.46
N PRO A 256 -2.28 -46.84 6.22
CA PRO A 256 -1.65 -46.75 4.91
C PRO A 256 -2.48 -47.33 3.75
N GLU A 257 -3.25 -48.39 4.02
CA GLU A 257 -4.14 -49.06 3.06
C GLU A 257 -5.37 -48.22 2.68
N GLU A 258 -5.86 -47.37 3.60
CA GLU A 258 -7.01 -46.50 3.33
C GLU A 258 -6.67 -45.46 2.24
N ALA A 259 -5.41 -45.06 2.20
CA ALA A 259 -4.87 -44.11 1.22
C ALA A 259 -4.32 -44.77 -0.07
N LYS A 260 -4.36 -46.11 -0.18
CA LYS A 260 -3.71 -46.86 -1.27
C LYS A 260 -4.05 -46.29 -2.66
N TYR A 261 -5.32 -46.18 -3.02
CA TYR A 261 -5.71 -45.76 -4.36
C TYR A 261 -5.37 -44.29 -4.66
N TRP A 262 -5.43 -43.43 -3.65
CA TRP A 262 -4.98 -42.05 -3.78
C TRP A 262 -3.47 -41.98 -4.04
N LYS A 263 -2.67 -42.78 -3.32
CA LYS A 263 -1.22 -42.89 -3.54
C LYS A 263 -0.91 -43.41 -4.96
N LEU A 264 -1.67 -44.38 -5.48
CA LEU A 264 -1.51 -44.88 -6.87
C LEU A 264 -1.77 -43.78 -7.91
N ILE A 265 -2.85 -43.00 -7.73
CA ILE A 265 -3.14 -41.85 -8.61
C ILE A 265 -2.01 -40.83 -8.56
N LEU A 266 -1.50 -40.54 -7.37
CA LEU A 266 -0.39 -39.61 -7.18
C LEU A 266 0.90 -40.12 -7.84
N LEU A 267 1.19 -41.41 -7.68
CA LEU A 267 2.35 -42.06 -8.28
C LEU A 267 2.29 -41.94 -9.82
N ASN A 268 1.14 -42.21 -10.43
CA ASN A 268 0.93 -41.99 -11.86
C ASN A 268 0.98 -40.50 -12.27
N ARG A 269 0.55 -39.57 -11.40
CA ARG A 269 0.66 -38.13 -11.67
C ARG A 269 2.12 -37.70 -11.81
N PHE A 270 2.99 -38.20 -10.92
CA PHE A 270 4.44 -37.95 -10.95
C PHE A 270 5.12 -38.70 -12.10
N PHE A 271 4.78 -39.97 -12.27
CA PHE A 271 5.40 -40.90 -13.21
C PHE A 271 4.32 -41.57 -14.06
N PRO A 272 3.85 -40.92 -15.15
CA PRO A 272 2.77 -41.44 -15.97
C PRO A 272 3.10 -42.82 -16.51
N ILE A 273 2.21 -43.80 -16.26
CA ILE A 273 2.40 -45.20 -16.68
C ILE A 273 2.26 -45.40 -18.19
N SER A 274 1.74 -44.39 -18.90
CA SER A 274 1.70 -44.36 -20.35
C SER A 274 3.07 -44.11 -20.99
N ASP A 275 4.07 -43.65 -20.23
CA ASP A 275 5.46 -43.53 -20.67
C ASP A 275 6.22 -44.83 -20.37
N GLU A 276 6.78 -45.45 -21.41
CA GLU A 276 7.59 -46.70 -21.30
C GLU A 276 8.77 -46.57 -20.33
N LYS A 277 9.27 -45.36 -20.07
CA LYS A 277 10.35 -45.12 -19.08
C LYS A 277 9.93 -45.43 -17.64
N ASN A 278 8.63 -45.46 -17.37
CA ASN A 278 8.04 -45.72 -16.05
C ASN A 278 7.41 -47.13 -15.98
N ARG A 279 7.98 -48.10 -16.71
CA ARG A 279 7.52 -49.49 -16.68
C ARG A 279 7.48 -50.07 -15.27
N ASP A 280 8.46 -49.74 -14.43
CA ASP A 280 8.49 -50.16 -13.02
C ASP A 280 7.26 -49.67 -12.23
N VAL A 281 6.86 -48.42 -12.41
CA VAL A 281 5.66 -47.85 -11.79
C VAL A 281 4.40 -48.47 -12.37
N LYS A 282 4.36 -48.68 -13.69
CA LYS A 282 3.24 -49.34 -14.35
C LYS A 282 3.02 -50.74 -13.80
N ASP A 283 4.08 -51.55 -13.77
CA ASP A 283 4.02 -52.94 -13.30
C ASP A 283 3.58 -52.97 -11.83
N PHE A 284 4.11 -52.09 -10.98
CA PHE A 284 3.68 -51.94 -9.58
C PHE A 284 2.18 -51.60 -9.45
N ILE A 285 1.69 -50.56 -10.15
CA ILE A 285 0.27 -50.17 -10.05
C ILE A 285 -0.65 -51.28 -10.58
N VAL A 286 -0.25 -51.95 -11.67
CA VAL A 286 -1.02 -53.09 -12.21
C VAL A 286 -1.06 -54.24 -11.21
N ASP A 287 0.08 -54.62 -10.63
CA ASP A 287 0.15 -55.70 -9.64
C ASP A 287 -0.70 -55.40 -8.40
N GLU A 288 -0.67 -54.16 -7.89
CA GLU A 288 -1.48 -53.75 -6.75
C GLU A 288 -2.99 -53.84 -7.02
N VAL A 289 -3.43 -53.49 -8.23
CA VAL A 289 -4.84 -53.58 -8.64
C VAL A 289 -5.25 -55.02 -8.94
N CYS A 290 -4.37 -55.81 -9.57
CA CYS A 290 -4.57 -57.24 -9.80
C CYS A 290 -4.82 -57.96 -8.48
N ASN A 291 -3.94 -57.75 -7.49
CA ASN A 291 -4.03 -58.39 -6.18
C ASN A 291 -5.37 -58.07 -5.50
N ASP A 292 -5.80 -56.81 -5.48
CA ASP A 292 -7.10 -56.43 -4.87
C ASP A 292 -8.29 -57.14 -5.55
N ILE A 293 -8.27 -57.26 -6.88
CA ILE A 293 -9.34 -57.92 -7.65
C ILE A 293 -9.32 -59.45 -7.46
N GLU A 294 -8.13 -60.06 -7.38
CA GLU A 294 -7.97 -61.51 -7.21
C GLU A 294 -8.25 -61.98 -5.79
N ASP A 295 -7.90 -61.16 -4.78
CA ASP A 295 -8.13 -61.45 -3.36
C ASP A 295 -9.58 -61.22 -2.93
N TYR A 296 -10.39 -60.58 -3.76
CA TYR A 296 -11.80 -60.31 -3.48
C TYR A 296 -12.64 -61.60 -3.38
N LYS A 297 -13.29 -61.79 -2.22
CA LYS A 297 -14.09 -62.99 -1.89
C LYS A 297 -15.60 -62.75 -1.81
N GLY A 298 -16.07 -61.51 -2.00
CA GLY A 298 -17.50 -61.17 -1.94
C GLY A 298 -18.04 -60.82 -0.54
N ASP A 299 -17.32 -61.14 0.54
CA ASP A 299 -17.79 -60.91 1.92
C ASP A 299 -17.42 -59.51 2.47
N GLU A 300 -16.54 -58.79 1.79
CA GLU A 300 -16.04 -57.44 2.15
C GLU A 300 -16.20 -56.49 0.96
N LYS A 301 -15.73 -55.24 1.05
CA LYS A 301 -15.64 -54.36 -0.13
C LYS A 301 -14.46 -54.77 -1.00
N ILE A 302 -14.57 -54.64 -2.32
CA ILE A 302 -13.47 -54.91 -3.27
C ILE A 302 -12.21 -54.10 -2.96
N VAL A 303 -12.38 -52.90 -2.43
CA VAL A 303 -11.31 -52.08 -1.85
C VAL A 303 -11.84 -51.34 -0.63
N ASN A 304 -10.94 -50.79 0.19
CA ASN A 304 -11.32 -49.99 1.35
C ASN A 304 -12.30 -48.85 0.98
N TRP A 305 -13.22 -48.52 1.90
CA TRP A 305 -14.28 -47.54 1.70
C TRP A 305 -13.78 -46.13 1.31
N LEU A 306 -12.57 -45.73 1.72
CA LEU A 306 -11.93 -44.48 1.28
C LEU A 306 -11.34 -44.57 -0.13
N SER A 307 -11.00 -45.78 -0.57
CA SER A 307 -10.48 -46.07 -1.92
C SER A 307 -11.58 -46.33 -2.94
N MET A 308 -12.79 -46.74 -2.51
CA MET A 308 -13.94 -47.00 -3.38
C MET A 308 -14.23 -45.87 -4.39
N PRO A 309 -14.20 -44.58 -4.03
CA PRO A 309 -14.46 -43.50 -4.99
C PRO A 309 -13.40 -43.36 -6.08
N GLU A 310 -12.14 -43.69 -5.78
CA GLU A 310 -11.01 -43.55 -6.72
C GLU A 310 -10.77 -44.82 -7.54
N PHE A 311 -11.31 -45.96 -7.11
CA PHE A 311 -11.12 -47.26 -7.75
C PHE A 311 -11.47 -47.26 -9.24
N PRO A 312 -12.65 -46.79 -9.72
CA PRO A 312 -12.96 -46.77 -11.15
C PRO A 312 -11.97 -45.95 -11.97
N ARG A 313 -11.44 -44.86 -11.42
CA ARG A 313 -10.43 -44.02 -12.09
C ARG A 313 -9.11 -44.76 -12.26
N VAL A 314 -8.70 -45.54 -11.26
CA VAL A 314 -7.52 -46.39 -11.35
C VAL A 314 -7.76 -47.54 -12.33
N ILE A 315 -8.96 -48.16 -12.35
CA ILE A 315 -9.31 -49.17 -13.36
C ILE A 315 -9.20 -48.60 -14.78
N LYS A 316 -9.74 -47.40 -15.01
CA LYS A 316 -9.61 -46.69 -16.30
C LYS A 316 -8.14 -46.48 -16.69
N LEU A 317 -7.30 -46.16 -15.71
CA LEU A 317 -5.88 -45.94 -15.90
C LEU A 317 -5.14 -47.23 -16.31
N VAL A 318 -5.44 -48.36 -15.67
CA VAL A 318 -4.77 -49.65 -15.95
C VAL A 318 -5.42 -50.49 -17.06
N GLN A 319 -6.63 -50.14 -17.50
CA GLN A 319 -7.37 -50.79 -18.60
C GLN A 319 -6.51 -51.13 -19.83
N PRO A 320 -5.60 -50.28 -20.32
CA PRO A 320 -4.80 -50.59 -21.50
C PRO A 320 -3.75 -51.70 -21.27
N PHE A 321 -3.44 -52.02 -20.02
CA PHE A 321 -2.31 -52.87 -19.63
C PHE A 321 -2.73 -54.17 -18.95
N MET A 322 -4.00 -54.27 -18.56
CA MET A 322 -4.56 -55.42 -17.85
C MET A 322 -5.86 -55.88 -18.53
N VAL A 323 -6.07 -57.19 -18.58
CA VAL A 323 -7.32 -57.77 -19.10
C VAL A 323 -8.30 -57.93 -17.94
N PHE A 324 -9.43 -57.23 -18.02
CA PHE A 324 -10.51 -57.35 -17.05
C PHE A 324 -11.58 -58.31 -17.52
N ASN A 325 -12.31 -58.91 -16.58
CA ASN A 325 -13.67 -59.38 -16.81
C ASN A 325 -14.64 -58.25 -16.42
N PRO A 326 -15.12 -57.42 -17.38
CA PRO A 326 -15.85 -56.22 -17.03
C PRO A 326 -17.19 -56.51 -16.37
N THR A 327 -17.82 -57.64 -16.72
CA THR A 327 -19.12 -58.03 -16.14
C THR A 327 -18.93 -58.34 -14.66
N LYS A 328 -17.95 -59.17 -14.32
CA LYS A 328 -17.64 -59.51 -12.93
C LYS A 328 -17.21 -58.27 -12.13
N LEU A 329 -16.33 -57.42 -12.69
CA LEU A 329 -15.85 -56.24 -11.96
C LEU A 329 -16.97 -55.23 -11.65
N ILE A 330 -17.92 -55.05 -12.57
CA ILE A 330 -19.10 -54.19 -12.37
C ILE A 330 -20.00 -54.80 -11.28
N GLU A 331 -20.21 -56.11 -11.30
CA GLU A 331 -20.94 -56.84 -10.27
C GLU A 331 -20.27 -56.70 -8.90
N ASP A 332 -18.99 -57.06 -8.79
CA ASP A 332 -18.19 -57.00 -7.56
C ASP A 332 -18.16 -55.57 -6.96
N PHE A 333 -18.02 -54.53 -7.79
CA PHE A 333 -18.06 -53.15 -7.32
C PHE A 333 -19.46 -52.76 -6.82
N TYR A 334 -20.52 -53.11 -7.56
CA TYR A 334 -21.89 -52.80 -7.16
C TYR A 334 -22.27 -53.49 -5.85
N GLU A 335 -21.86 -54.75 -5.66
CA GLU A 335 -22.06 -55.49 -4.40
C GLU A 335 -21.28 -54.88 -3.24
N SER A 336 -20.20 -54.16 -3.52
CA SER A 336 -19.38 -53.44 -2.54
C SER A 336 -19.91 -52.05 -2.15
N ILE A 337 -20.98 -51.54 -2.77
CA ILE A 337 -21.49 -50.19 -2.48
C ILE A 337 -22.21 -50.16 -1.12
N THR A 338 -21.77 -49.24 -0.25
CA THR A 338 -22.38 -48.96 1.06
C THR A 338 -22.56 -47.47 1.34
N PHE A 339 -22.20 -46.58 0.41
CA PHE A 339 -22.46 -45.15 0.53
C PHE A 339 -22.98 -44.58 -0.78
N THR A 340 -23.85 -43.58 -0.72
CA THR A 340 -24.47 -42.94 -1.89
C THR A 340 -23.42 -42.34 -2.83
N ARG A 341 -22.34 -41.76 -2.30
CA ARG A 341 -21.24 -41.21 -3.13
C ARG A 341 -20.56 -42.27 -4.00
N GLU A 342 -20.56 -43.53 -3.60
CA GLU A 342 -19.95 -44.62 -4.35
C GLU A 342 -20.78 -44.98 -5.59
N PHE A 343 -22.10 -44.72 -5.60
CA PHE A 343 -22.90 -44.79 -6.82
C PHE A 343 -22.48 -43.74 -7.86
N ASP A 344 -21.96 -42.60 -7.42
CA ASP A 344 -21.43 -41.59 -8.33
C ASP A 344 -20.21 -42.12 -9.09
N SER A 345 -19.34 -42.82 -8.34
CA SER A 345 -18.11 -43.45 -8.81
C SER A 345 -18.42 -44.69 -9.66
N PHE A 346 -19.42 -45.49 -9.27
CA PHE A 346 -19.93 -46.62 -10.05
C PHE A 346 -20.35 -46.19 -11.46
N TYR A 347 -20.90 -44.99 -11.61
CA TYR A 347 -21.32 -44.47 -12.91
C TYR A 347 -20.14 -44.23 -13.87
N GLU A 348 -18.91 -44.10 -13.37
CA GLU A 348 -17.72 -43.96 -14.22
C GLU A 348 -17.46 -45.21 -15.07
N PHE A 349 -17.91 -46.41 -14.65
CA PHE A 349 -17.81 -47.63 -15.46
C PHE A 349 -18.58 -47.55 -16.78
N LYS A 350 -19.55 -46.63 -16.90
CA LYS A 350 -20.20 -46.34 -18.18
C LYS A 350 -19.21 -45.88 -19.25
N ASP A 351 -18.20 -45.12 -18.86
CA ASP A 351 -17.18 -44.62 -19.79
C ASP A 351 -16.05 -45.64 -20.00
N ILE A 352 -15.84 -46.54 -19.03
CA ILE A 352 -14.76 -47.55 -19.06
C ILE A 352 -15.20 -48.80 -19.84
N PHE A 353 -16.40 -49.32 -19.56
CA PHE A 353 -16.98 -50.53 -20.12
C PHE A 353 -18.45 -50.30 -20.54
N PRO A 354 -18.70 -49.48 -21.58
CA PRO A 354 -20.04 -48.98 -21.89
C PRO A 354 -21.07 -50.09 -22.18
N LYS A 355 -20.69 -51.13 -22.92
CA LYS A 355 -21.62 -52.19 -23.33
C LYS A 355 -22.06 -53.04 -22.14
N GLU A 356 -21.10 -53.46 -21.34
CA GLU A 356 -21.30 -54.30 -20.17
C GLU A 356 -22.03 -53.53 -19.06
N PHE A 357 -21.69 -52.25 -18.87
CA PHE A 357 -22.38 -51.37 -17.93
C PHE A 357 -23.82 -51.10 -18.35
N ASP A 358 -24.08 -50.74 -19.61
CA ASP A 358 -25.45 -50.51 -20.09
C ASP A 358 -26.31 -51.77 -19.98
N ARG A 359 -25.74 -52.96 -20.24
CA ARG A 359 -26.41 -54.25 -20.02
C ARG A 359 -26.73 -54.47 -18.54
N PHE A 360 -25.74 -54.29 -17.67
CA PHE A 360 -25.91 -54.44 -16.22
C PHE A 360 -26.97 -53.49 -15.67
N ILE A 361 -26.95 -52.21 -16.08
CA ILE A 361 -27.96 -51.22 -15.71
C ILE A 361 -29.34 -51.64 -16.23
N ALA A 362 -29.47 -52.06 -17.49
CA ALA A 362 -30.76 -52.49 -18.04
C ALA A 362 -31.38 -53.66 -17.24
N GLU A 363 -30.55 -54.60 -16.78
CA GLU A 363 -30.96 -55.76 -15.99
C GLU A 363 -31.27 -55.40 -14.53
N ASN A 364 -30.55 -54.43 -13.93
CA ASN A 364 -30.59 -54.17 -12.48
C ASN A 364 -31.17 -52.80 -12.08
N ILE A 365 -31.56 -51.91 -13.00
CA ILE A 365 -31.94 -50.52 -12.70
C ILE A 365 -33.06 -50.39 -11.64
N VAL A 366 -33.99 -51.35 -11.61
CA VAL A 366 -35.08 -51.35 -10.60
C VAL A 366 -34.53 -51.58 -9.20
N LYS A 367 -33.60 -52.53 -9.06
CA LYS A 367 -32.89 -52.82 -7.80
C LYS A 367 -32.00 -51.64 -7.40
N ILE A 368 -31.16 -51.16 -8.32
CA ILE A 368 -30.26 -50.02 -8.10
C ILE A 368 -31.01 -48.78 -7.60
N ARG A 369 -32.16 -48.44 -8.22
CA ARG A 369 -32.96 -47.29 -7.79
C ARG A 369 -33.57 -47.47 -6.40
N LYS A 370 -33.85 -48.71 -5.99
CA LYS A 370 -34.33 -49.02 -4.64
C LYS A 370 -33.17 -48.87 -3.65
N ASP A 371 -32.01 -49.40 -3.98
CA ASP A 371 -30.82 -49.36 -3.13
C ASP A 371 -30.34 -47.92 -2.92
N ILE A 372 -30.30 -47.08 -3.96
CA ILE A 372 -29.98 -45.65 -3.83
C ILE A 372 -30.94 -44.94 -2.86
N ARG A 373 -32.25 -45.24 -2.90
CA ARG A 373 -33.21 -44.61 -1.98
C ARG A 373 -32.98 -45.03 -0.53
N TYR A 374 -32.67 -46.30 -0.33
CA TYR A 374 -32.31 -46.81 0.99
C TYR A 374 -31.02 -46.15 1.48
N GLN A 375 -29.97 -46.16 0.65
CA GLN A 375 -28.64 -45.66 1.02
C GLN A 375 -28.63 -44.17 1.32
N ILE A 376 -29.44 -43.35 0.64
CA ILE A 376 -29.57 -41.93 0.96
C ILE A 376 -30.05 -41.73 2.40
N ILE A 377 -31.01 -42.51 2.86
CA ILE A 377 -31.54 -42.39 4.23
C ILE A 377 -30.53 -42.96 5.22
N ASP A 378 -29.96 -44.13 4.92
CA ASP A 378 -28.94 -44.80 5.72
C ASP A 378 -27.69 -43.92 5.93
N ASP A 379 -27.20 -43.25 4.88
CA ASP A 379 -26.09 -42.29 4.95
C ASP A 379 -26.42 -41.09 5.86
N ILE A 380 -27.63 -40.54 5.77
CA ILE A 380 -28.06 -39.42 6.61
C ILE A 380 -28.09 -39.83 8.08
N GLU A 381 -28.70 -40.98 8.37
CA GLU A 381 -28.77 -41.52 9.74
C GLU A 381 -27.37 -41.82 10.28
N TYR A 382 -26.50 -42.43 9.47
CA TYR A 382 -25.11 -42.70 9.81
C TYR A 382 -24.34 -41.40 10.10
N TYR A 383 -24.34 -40.43 9.19
CA TYR A 383 -23.61 -39.19 9.40
C TYR A 383 -24.13 -38.39 10.60
N ASP A 384 -25.43 -38.43 10.89
CA ASP A 384 -26.01 -37.80 12.09
C ASP A 384 -25.59 -38.55 13.37
N GLU A 385 -25.70 -39.89 13.39
CA GLU A 385 -25.33 -40.73 14.54
C GLU A 385 -23.86 -40.54 14.94
N PHE A 386 -22.97 -40.47 13.95
CA PHE A 386 -21.52 -40.30 14.15
C PHE A 386 -21.06 -38.85 14.16
N ARG A 387 -21.96 -37.86 14.09
CA ARG A 387 -21.67 -36.40 14.08
C ARG A 387 -20.67 -35.98 13.00
N MET A 388 -20.81 -36.56 11.82
CA MET A 388 -20.00 -36.25 10.64
C MET A 388 -20.61 -35.06 9.89
N ASP A 389 -20.61 -33.88 10.52
CA ASP A 389 -21.35 -32.70 10.04
C ASP A 389 -20.94 -32.27 8.61
N PHE A 390 -19.65 -32.40 8.26
CA PHE A 390 -19.14 -32.02 6.95
C PHE A 390 -19.65 -32.96 5.83
N GLU A 391 -19.50 -34.28 6.02
CA GLU A 391 -20.02 -35.29 5.09
C GLU A 391 -21.54 -35.22 4.99
N PHE A 392 -22.21 -34.98 6.11
CA PHE A 392 -23.65 -34.78 6.18
C PHE A 392 -24.09 -33.62 5.27
N ASP A 393 -23.46 -32.46 5.40
CA ASP A 393 -23.80 -31.28 4.61
C ASP A 393 -23.48 -31.48 3.13
N ILE A 394 -22.31 -32.06 2.80
CA ILE A 394 -21.95 -32.37 1.40
C ILE A 394 -22.93 -33.36 0.77
N HIS A 395 -23.34 -34.38 1.55
CA HIS A 395 -24.27 -35.39 1.09
C HIS A 395 -25.63 -34.78 0.71
N LEU A 396 -26.18 -33.93 1.59
CA LEU A 396 -27.45 -33.24 1.37
C LEU A 396 -27.38 -32.25 0.20
N ASP A 397 -26.34 -31.41 0.15
CA ASP A 397 -26.26 -30.31 -0.81
C ASP A 397 -25.82 -30.74 -2.21
N PHE A 398 -25.03 -31.82 -2.32
CA PHE A 398 -24.40 -32.22 -3.60
C PHE A 398 -24.70 -33.66 -4.01
N HIS A 399 -24.40 -34.67 -3.18
CA HIS A 399 -24.39 -36.07 -3.61
C HIS A 399 -25.79 -36.61 -3.98
N ILE A 400 -26.80 -36.36 -3.15
CA ILE A 400 -28.16 -36.87 -3.38
C ILE A 400 -28.70 -36.44 -4.75
N GLY A 401 -28.56 -35.15 -5.06
CA GLY A 401 -29.08 -34.55 -6.29
C GLY A 401 -28.44 -35.14 -7.54
N ASP A 402 -27.12 -35.27 -7.54
CA ASP A 402 -26.35 -35.76 -8.68
C ASP A 402 -26.57 -37.25 -8.94
N VAL A 403 -26.55 -38.08 -7.90
CA VAL A 403 -26.83 -39.52 -8.02
C VAL A 403 -28.27 -39.76 -8.46
N CYS A 404 -29.25 -39.08 -7.85
CA CYS A 404 -30.65 -39.22 -8.27
C CYS A 404 -30.84 -38.87 -9.75
N LYS A 405 -30.16 -37.85 -10.23
CA LYS A 405 -30.19 -37.45 -11.64
C LYS A 405 -29.52 -38.49 -12.55
N LYS A 406 -28.34 -39.01 -12.21
CA LYS A 406 -27.61 -40.00 -13.01
C LYS A 406 -28.40 -41.31 -13.21
N TYR A 407 -29.09 -41.78 -12.18
CA TYR A 407 -29.84 -43.04 -12.20
C TYR A 407 -31.35 -42.90 -12.43
N GLY A 408 -31.84 -41.66 -12.57
CA GLY A 408 -33.27 -41.38 -12.78
C GLY A 408 -34.15 -41.71 -11.57
N VAL A 409 -33.62 -41.56 -10.36
CA VAL A 409 -34.39 -41.66 -9.11
C VAL A 409 -35.18 -40.36 -8.94
N ARG A 410 -36.51 -40.46 -8.95
CA ARG A 410 -37.37 -39.28 -8.76
C ARG A 410 -37.38 -38.85 -7.29
N LEU A 411 -36.90 -37.64 -7.03
CA LEU A 411 -37.09 -36.92 -5.76
C LEU A 411 -38.53 -36.42 -5.64
N THR A 412 -39.45 -37.34 -5.33
CA THR A 412 -40.87 -36.99 -5.10
C THR A 412 -41.03 -36.17 -3.83
N SER A 413 -42.12 -35.39 -3.72
CA SER A 413 -42.41 -34.64 -2.49
C SER A 413 -42.47 -35.52 -1.24
N LYS A 414 -42.91 -36.78 -1.38
CA LYS A 414 -42.90 -37.77 -0.29
C LYS A 414 -41.48 -38.14 0.12
N PHE A 415 -40.62 -38.46 -0.85
CA PHE A 415 -39.24 -38.86 -0.57
C PHE A 415 -38.38 -37.68 -0.07
N ILE A 416 -38.59 -36.47 -0.58
CA ILE A 416 -37.95 -35.26 -0.03
C ILE A 416 -38.37 -35.03 1.42
N LYS A 417 -39.64 -35.31 1.77
CA LYS A 417 -40.11 -35.22 3.15
C LYS A 417 -39.42 -36.24 4.04
N GLU A 418 -39.27 -37.48 3.57
CA GLU A 418 -38.56 -38.55 4.27
C GLU A 418 -37.08 -38.20 4.51
N ILE A 419 -36.38 -37.67 3.49
CA ILE A 419 -35.01 -37.14 3.63
C ILE A 419 -34.94 -36.03 4.69
N ARG A 420 -35.91 -35.10 4.71
CA ARG A 420 -35.95 -34.02 5.72
C ARG A 420 -36.26 -34.52 7.13
N GLU A 421 -37.11 -35.54 7.25
CA GLU A 421 -37.44 -36.16 8.53
C GLU A 421 -36.20 -36.88 9.09
N ALA A 422 -35.46 -37.62 8.27
CA ALA A 422 -34.20 -38.24 8.65
C ALA A 422 -33.11 -37.21 8.99
N ALA A 423 -33.00 -36.13 8.20
CA ALA A 423 -31.92 -35.15 8.38
C ALA A 423 -32.09 -34.23 9.60
N GLY A 424 -33.30 -34.04 10.14
CA GLY A 424 -33.54 -33.15 11.29
C GLY A 424 -33.28 -31.65 11.08
N LYS A 425 -32.70 -31.24 9.94
CA LYS A 425 -32.35 -29.85 9.55
C LYS A 425 -32.93 -29.46 8.19
N SER A 426 -33.10 -28.16 7.94
CA SER A 426 -33.55 -27.64 6.62
C SER A 426 -32.38 -27.42 5.68
N PHE A 427 -32.41 -27.99 4.47
CA PHE A 427 -31.43 -27.79 3.40
C PHE A 427 -32.05 -27.15 2.15
N ASP A 428 -31.23 -26.54 1.30
CA ASP A 428 -31.68 -25.85 0.08
C ASP A 428 -32.30 -26.83 -0.92
N ASN A 429 -33.37 -26.42 -1.61
CA ASN A 429 -34.01 -27.27 -2.63
C ASN A 429 -32.98 -27.77 -3.65
N PHE A 430 -33.04 -29.05 -4.03
CA PHE A 430 -32.21 -29.81 -5.02
C PHE A 430 -32.16 -29.23 -6.47
N THR A 431 -32.26 -27.91 -6.59
CA THR A 431 -32.30 -27.11 -7.80
C THR A 431 -31.49 -25.83 -7.58
N LYS A 432 -30.21 -25.80 -7.94
CA LYS A 432 -29.50 -24.53 -8.19
C LYS A 432 -28.67 -24.56 -9.47
N ARG A 433 -28.99 -23.63 -10.38
CA ARG A 433 -28.08 -23.10 -11.42
C ARG A 433 -27.27 -21.96 -10.81
N ARG A 434 -25.94 -22.02 -10.96
CA ARG A 434 -24.97 -20.96 -10.68
C ARG A 434 -25.44 -19.60 -11.21
N THR A 435 -25.56 -18.60 -10.33
CA THR A 435 -25.53 -17.19 -10.73
C THR A 435 -24.32 -16.52 -10.11
N LYS A 436 -23.40 -16.10 -10.99
CA LYS A 436 -22.31 -15.18 -10.68
C LYS A 436 -22.89 -13.90 -10.07
N THR A 437 -22.43 -13.58 -8.87
CA THR A 437 -22.79 -12.38 -8.12
C THR A 437 -22.36 -11.13 -8.91
N LYS A 438 -23.33 -10.47 -9.55
CA LYS A 438 -23.16 -9.10 -10.08
C LYS A 438 -23.09 -8.14 -8.89
N LYS A 439 -21.90 -7.59 -8.61
CA LYS A 439 -21.76 -6.41 -7.74
C LYS A 439 -22.43 -5.21 -8.43
N ALA A 440 -23.53 -4.75 -7.85
CA ALA A 440 -24.21 -3.52 -8.25
C ALA A 440 -23.37 -2.30 -7.86
N LYS A 441 -22.99 -1.49 -8.86
CA LYS A 441 -22.47 -0.13 -8.67
C LYS A 441 -23.60 0.73 -8.07
N LYS A 442 -23.37 1.27 -6.88
CA LYS A 442 -24.06 2.47 -6.38
C LYS A 442 -23.11 3.65 -6.58
N SER A 443 -23.49 4.52 -7.51
CA SER A 443 -22.98 5.86 -7.71
C SER A 443 -23.83 6.88 -6.95
N ALA A 444 -23.21 8.04 -6.63
CA ALA A 444 -23.71 9.23 -5.92
C ALA A 444 -23.49 9.16 -4.39
N ASP A 445 -22.78 10.07 -3.73
CA ASP A 445 -22.59 11.51 -3.98
C ASP A 445 -21.13 11.94 -3.78
N LEU A 446 -20.59 12.80 -4.66
CA LEU A 446 -19.39 13.59 -4.38
C LEU A 446 -19.77 15.07 -4.47
N ARG A 447 -20.23 15.59 -3.34
CA ARG A 447 -20.20 17.02 -3.03
C ARG A 447 -18.78 17.33 -2.55
N LYS A 448 -18.13 18.31 -3.19
CA LYS A 448 -17.00 19.13 -2.69
C LYS A 448 -16.08 18.46 -1.65
N ASN A 449 -15.01 17.80 -2.10
CA ASN A 449 -13.94 17.40 -1.18
C ASN A 449 -12.82 18.44 -1.18
N LYS A 450 -12.80 19.27 -0.12
CA LYS A 450 -11.56 19.37 0.67
C LYS A 450 -11.17 17.95 1.05
N SER A 451 -9.91 17.54 0.91
CA SER A 451 -9.47 16.18 1.20
C SER A 451 -9.96 15.74 2.58
N GLU A 452 -10.95 14.85 2.61
CA GLU A 452 -11.47 14.35 3.89
C GLU A 452 -10.41 13.45 4.53
N PRO A 453 -10.15 13.61 5.84
CA PRO A 453 -9.25 12.73 6.57
C PRO A 453 -9.69 11.26 6.46
N ARG A 454 -8.76 10.35 6.15
CA ARG A 454 -9.05 8.91 5.98
C ARG A 454 -9.19 8.19 7.33
N LYS A 455 -9.62 6.92 7.34
CA LYS A 455 -9.93 6.09 8.52
C LYS A 455 -8.92 6.15 9.69
N PHE A 456 -7.63 6.34 9.41
CA PHE A 456 -6.57 6.43 10.43
C PHE A 456 -5.99 7.83 10.63
N SER A 457 -6.61 8.86 10.05
CA SER A 457 -6.15 10.24 10.11
C SER A 457 -6.09 10.78 11.53
N GLU A 458 -6.99 10.35 12.41
CA GLU A 458 -7.02 10.78 13.81
C GLU A 458 -5.73 10.38 14.53
N ILE A 459 -5.31 9.11 14.41
CA ILE A 459 -4.06 8.63 14.98
C ILE A 459 -2.85 9.33 14.35
N VAL A 460 -2.83 9.53 13.02
CA VAL A 460 -1.73 10.27 12.38
C VAL A 460 -1.70 11.74 12.85
N THR A 461 -2.85 12.35 13.09
CA THR A 461 -2.99 13.73 13.59
C THR A 461 -2.48 13.88 15.02
N GLU A 462 -2.47 12.82 15.83
CA GLU A 462 -1.80 12.83 17.15
C GLU A 462 -0.31 13.17 17.01
N TYR A 463 0.36 12.66 15.96
CA TYR A 463 1.78 12.89 15.71
C TYR A 463 2.03 14.24 15.02
N LEU A 464 1.12 14.68 14.14
CA LEU A 464 1.27 15.94 13.39
C LEU A 464 1.03 17.18 14.27
N PRO A 465 1.69 18.31 13.97
CA PRO A 465 1.46 19.58 14.65
C PRO A 465 -0.01 20.00 14.70
N GLU A 466 -0.41 20.66 15.79
CA GLU A 466 -1.71 21.31 15.87
C GLU A 466 -1.67 22.62 15.07
N GLU A 467 -2.51 22.74 14.02
CA GLU A 467 -2.67 23.99 13.26
C GLU A 467 -3.52 25.03 14.00
N LEU A 468 -4.21 24.62 15.08
CA LEU A 468 -5.05 25.49 15.88
C LEU A 468 -4.20 26.29 16.88
N HIS A 469 -3.69 27.42 16.42
CA HIS A 469 -3.31 28.50 17.31
C HIS A 469 -4.53 28.85 18.18
N ARG A 470 -4.48 28.60 19.48
CA ARG A 470 -5.29 29.41 20.40
C ARG A 470 -4.84 30.84 20.17
N GLU A 471 -5.73 31.73 19.73
CA GLU A 471 -5.42 33.14 19.54
C GLU A 471 -4.90 33.70 20.87
N PHE A 472 -3.58 33.88 20.97
CA PHE A 472 -2.97 34.56 22.09
C PHE A 472 -3.31 36.04 21.99
N ASN A 473 -4.12 36.54 22.92
CA ASN A 473 -4.48 37.94 22.94
C ASN A 473 -3.45 38.74 23.76
N ALA A 474 -2.40 39.23 23.09
CA ALA A 474 -1.34 40.02 23.69
C ALA A 474 -1.85 41.24 24.47
N ILE A 475 -2.91 41.91 24.00
CA ILE A 475 -3.50 43.07 24.68
C ILE A 475 -4.19 42.65 25.98
N GLN A 476 -4.88 41.51 26.00
CA GLN A 476 -5.48 40.98 27.21
C GLN A 476 -4.40 40.55 28.21
N TYR A 477 -3.38 39.82 27.75
CA TYR A 477 -2.23 39.41 28.56
C TYR A 477 -1.57 40.61 29.27
N LEU A 478 -1.31 41.70 28.52
CA LEU A 478 -0.74 42.92 29.10
C LEU A 478 -1.63 43.62 30.14
N LYS A 479 -2.95 43.46 30.06
CA LYS A 479 -3.90 44.02 31.05
C LYS A 479 -3.88 43.26 32.38
N GLU A 480 -3.49 41.99 32.36
CA GLU A 480 -3.51 41.10 33.53
C GLU A 480 -2.19 41.14 34.34
N ILE A 481 -1.10 41.63 33.74
CA ILE A 481 0.24 41.63 34.36
C ILE A 481 0.45 42.85 35.26
N LYS A 482 0.95 42.60 36.48
CA LYS A 482 1.40 43.63 37.44
C LYS A 482 2.86 44.03 37.18
N ARG A 483 3.16 44.78 36.11
CA ARG A 483 4.51 45.31 35.80
C ARG A 483 4.43 46.83 35.50
N ASP A 484 5.57 47.47 35.19
CA ASP A 484 5.70 48.93 34.97
C ASP A 484 4.63 49.50 34.03
N LYS A 485 3.81 50.42 34.54
CA LYS A 485 2.62 50.94 33.85
C LYS A 485 2.95 51.80 32.63
N ASN A 486 4.12 52.42 32.57
CA ASN A 486 4.48 53.32 31.47
C ASN A 486 4.95 52.55 30.23
N SER A 487 5.87 51.60 30.40
CA SER A 487 6.36 50.74 29.31
C SER A 487 5.27 49.81 28.75
N ILE A 488 4.34 49.34 29.59
CA ILE A 488 3.19 48.54 29.11
C ILE A 488 2.23 49.39 28.28
N ARG A 489 2.02 50.66 28.66
CA ARG A 489 1.10 51.54 27.96
C ARG A 489 1.57 51.87 26.54
N SER A 490 2.88 52.08 26.34
CA SER A 490 3.45 52.31 25.01
C SER A 490 3.30 51.07 24.10
N VAL A 491 3.56 49.88 24.63
CA VAL A 491 3.36 48.60 23.92
C VAL A 491 1.90 48.37 23.54
N ILE A 492 0.94 48.63 24.44
CA ILE A 492 -0.50 48.54 24.12
C ILE A 492 -0.91 49.53 23.02
N CYS A 493 -0.36 50.75 23.05
CA CYS A 493 -0.63 51.75 22.02
C CYS A 493 -0.11 51.31 20.65
N GLU A 494 1.09 50.71 20.59
CA GLU A 494 1.65 50.16 19.35
C GLU A 494 0.81 49.01 18.79
N LEU A 495 0.43 48.05 19.63
CA LEU A 495 -0.38 46.89 19.24
C LEU A 495 -1.77 47.23 18.70
N LYS A 496 -2.28 48.45 18.92
CA LYS A 496 -3.57 48.92 18.41
C LYS A 496 -3.50 49.56 17.03
N LYS A 497 -2.31 49.80 16.49
CA LYS A 497 -2.14 50.31 15.12
C LYS A 497 -2.53 49.22 14.11
N ASP A 498 -3.11 49.63 12.99
CA ASP A 498 -3.49 48.70 11.89
C ASP A 498 -2.26 47.93 11.37
N GLU A 499 -1.10 48.59 11.31
CA GLU A 499 0.22 48.01 10.99
C GLU A 499 1.17 48.08 12.20
N SER A 500 0.85 47.34 13.26
CA SER A 500 1.71 47.23 14.44
C SER A 500 3.03 46.51 14.14
N ILE A 501 4.16 47.13 14.48
CA ILE A 501 5.50 46.49 14.35
C ILE A 501 5.70 45.33 15.32
N LEU A 502 4.89 45.24 16.38
CA LEU A 502 4.99 44.18 17.39
C LEU A 502 4.14 42.94 17.06
N LYS A 503 3.32 42.99 16.01
CA LYS A 503 2.43 41.89 15.63
C LYS A 503 3.19 40.59 15.38
N VAL A 504 4.42 40.68 14.88
CA VAL A 504 5.35 39.57 14.59
C VAL A 504 5.67 38.69 15.81
N PHE A 505 5.45 39.23 17.01
CA PHE A 505 5.75 38.56 18.28
C PHE A 505 4.50 38.06 19.02
N THR A 506 3.31 38.24 18.43
CA THR A 506 2.02 37.98 19.11
C THR A 506 1.42 36.60 18.81
N ASP A 507 2.11 35.75 18.06
CA ASP A 507 1.60 34.41 17.71
C ASP A 507 1.67 33.41 18.89
N ASN A 508 2.45 33.74 19.92
CA ASN A 508 2.75 32.87 21.05
C ASN A 508 3.03 33.67 22.33
N GLU A 509 2.40 33.29 23.44
CA GLU A 509 2.55 33.94 24.75
C GLU A 509 4.00 34.00 25.24
N GLN A 510 4.75 32.90 25.06
CA GLN A 510 6.10 32.75 25.58
C GLN A 510 7.08 33.64 24.79
N ILE A 511 6.92 33.70 23.45
CA ILE A 511 7.68 34.62 22.58
C ILE A 511 7.36 36.07 22.94
N PHE A 512 6.08 36.40 23.07
CA PHE A 512 5.65 37.74 23.43
C PHE A 512 6.18 38.16 24.81
N SER A 513 6.23 37.23 25.77
CA SER A 513 6.79 37.44 27.10
C SER A 513 8.28 37.77 27.03
N SER A 514 9.07 37.04 26.23
CA SER A 514 10.50 37.30 26.05
C SER A 514 10.75 38.68 25.40
N VAL A 515 9.94 39.05 24.41
CA VAL A 515 10.04 40.36 23.75
C VAL A 515 9.64 41.49 24.70
N LEU A 516 8.61 41.29 25.51
CA LEU A 516 8.20 42.24 26.53
C LEU A 516 9.29 42.45 27.59
N GLU A 517 9.98 41.38 27.98
CA GLU A 517 11.13 41.46 28.89
C GLU A 517 12.28 42.24 28.28
N PHE A 518 12.62 42.00 27.03
CA PHE A 518 13.60 42.79 26.28
C PHE A 518 13.24 44.28 26.26
N ILE A 519 12.01 44.62 25.87
CA ILE A 519 11.52 46.02 25.79
C ILE A 519 11.65 46.71 27.15
N ILE A 520 11.28 46.02 28.23
CA ILE A 520 11.35 46.56 29.60
C ILE A 520 12.80 46.69 30.08
N GLN A 521 13.63 45.65 29.89
CA GLN A 521 15.02 45.63 30.35
C GLN A 521 15.88 46.71 29.67
N LYS A 522 15.66 46.92 28.37
CA LYS A 522 16.38 47.94 27.58
C LYS A 522 15.69 49.31 27.60
N ASN A 523 14.53 49.43 28.27
CA ASN A 523 13.71 50.65 28.35
C ASN A 523 13.46 51.29 26.97
N LEU A 524 12.97 50.49 26.02
CA LEU A 524 12.85 50.90 24.62
C LEU A 524 11.62 51.75 24.35
N GLU A 525 11.82 52.85 23.61
CA GLU A 525 10.74 53.60 23.00
C GLU A 525 10.32 52.95 21.68
N VAL A 526 9.43 51.97 21.74
CA VAL A 526 8.99 51.15 20.59
C VAL A 526 8.58 51.98 19.36
N ASN A 527 7.97 53.16 19.55
CA ASN A 527 7.57 54.06 18.45
C ASN A 527 8.75 54.60 17.61
N SER A 528 9.99 54.48 18.09
CA SER A 528 11.20 54.94 17.37
C SER A 528 11.76 53.88 16.41
N TYR A 529 11.22 52.66 16.44
CA TYR A 529 11.68 51.54 15.63
C TYR A 529 10.73 51.31 14.44
N ASN A 530 11.29 50.76 13.37
CA ASN A 530 10.51 50.11 12.33
C ASN A 530 10.54 48.59 12.51
N TYR A 531 9.75 47.92 11.69
CA TYR A 531 9.58 46.46 11.68
C TYR A 531 10.90 45.67 11.65
N TYR A 532 11.85 46.06 10.81
CA TYR A 532 13.14 45.40 10.69
C TYR A 532 14.04 45.68 11.90
N THR A 533 14.18 46.96 12.28
CA THR A 533 15.08 47.39 13.36
C THR A 533 14.70 46.81 14.73
N ILE A 534 13.40 46.61 15.02
CA ILE A 534 12.97 45.99 16.28
C ILE A 534 13.33 44.50 16.33
N MET A 535 13.22 43.79 15.19
CA MET A 535 13.61 42.38 15.09
C MET A 535 15.13 42.20 15.20
N ASP A 536 15.91 43.02 14.49
CA ASP A 536 17.37 43.01 14.57
C ASP A 536 17.84 43.30 16.01
N THR A 537 17.33 44.38 16.62
CA THR A 537 17.71 44.73 17.99
C THR A 537 17.33 43.63 19.00
N PHE A 538 16.17 43.00 18.82
CA PHE A 538 15.76 41.85 19.65
C PHE A 538 16.68 40.65 19.45
N PHE A 539 17.00 40.31 18.20
CA PHE A 539 17.87 39.19 17.86
C PHE A 539 19.30 39.38 18.41
N ILE A 540 19.89 40.55 18.22
CA ILE A 540 21.20 40.90 18.78
C ILE A 540 21.17 40.79 20.31
N HIS A 541 20.15 41.34 20.95
CA HIS A 541 20.01 41.23 22.41
C HIS A 541 19.91 39.77 22.87
N TYR A 542 19.15 38.94 22.15
CA TYR A 542 19.05 37.51 22.44
C TYR A 542 20.42 36.81 22.31
N CYS A 543 21.20 37.09 21.27
CA CYS A 543 22.55 36.56 21.11
C CYS A 543 23.48 37.00 22.25
N GLU A 544 23.49 38.29 22.59
CA GLU A 544 24.28 38.85 23.70
C GLU A 544 23.95 38.17 25.03
N SER A 545 22.66 38.06 25.36
CA SER A 545 22.18 37.48 26.61
C SER A 545 22.51 36.00 26.78
N ASN A 546 22.75 35.28 25.67
CA ASN A 546 23.11 33.87 25.67
C ASN A 546 24.59 33.60 25.33
N GLY A 547 25.41 34.65 25.14
CA GLY A 547 26.82 34.52 24.80
C GLY A 547 27.05 33.88 23.42
N LEU A 548 26.16 34.15 22.46
CA LEU A 548 26.19 33.59 21.10
C LEU A 548 26.69 34.63 20.09
N ASP A 549 27.38 34.15 19.06
CA ASP A 549 27.80 34.98 17.94
C ASP A 549 26.61 35.24 16.99
N PRO A 550 26.16 36.51 16.84
CA PRO A 550 25.05 36.84 15.98
C PRO A 550 25.27 36.44 14.52
N GLU A 551 26.50 36.55 13.99
CA GLU A 551 26.79 36.28 12.58
C GLU A 551 26.73 34.79 12.27
N ILE A 552 27.24 33.96 13.19
CA ILE A 552 27.11 32.50 13.09
C ILE A 552 25.63 32.08 13.13
N LEU A 553 24.83 32.66 14.03
CA LEU A 553 23.41 32.31 14.13
C LEU A 553 22.60 32.80 12.92
N LYS A 554 22.89 33.99 12.38
CA LYS A 554 22.26 34.48 11.14
C LYS A 554 22.47 33.48 10.00
N HIS A 555 23.70 32.98 9.83
CA HIS A 555 24.01 31.96 8.83
C HIS A 555 23.25 30.64 9.08
N ILE A 556 23.18 30.18 10.33
CA ILE A 556 22.43 28.96 10.69
C ILE A 556 20.94 29.12 10.36
N PHE A 557 20.34 30.25 10.74
CA PHE A 557 18.93 30.49 10.50
C PHE A 557 18.61 30.75 9.03
N LEU A 558 19.55 31.29 8.24
CA LEU A 558 19.45 31.34 6.78
C LEU A 558 19.40 29.92 6.19
N GLU A 559 20.36 29.05 6.55
CA GLU A 559 20.42 27.65 6.09
C GLU A 559 19.11 26.90 6.43
N LEU A 560 18.54 27.15 7.62
CA LEU A 560 17.25 26.57 8.02
C LEU A 560 16.05 27.20 7.29
N SER A 561 16.14 28.49 6.93
CA SER A 561 15.07 29.21 6.24
C SER A 561 14.90 28.71 4.81
N GLU A 562 16.00 28.56 4.07
CA GLU A 562 16.02 28.02 2.69
C GLU A 562 15.38 26.64 2.61
N ASN A 563 15.74 25.76 3.56
CA ASN A 563 15.24 24.39 3.61
C ASN A 563 13.77 24.26 4.02
N SER A 564 13.13 25.34 4.49
CA SER A 564 11.77 25.31 5.06
C SER A 564 10.73 26.12 4.27
N PHE A 565 11.03 26.61 3.05
CA PHE A 565 10.01 27.24 2.17
C PHE A 565 9.24 26.23 1.32
N ASN A 566 9.68 24.97 1.29
CA ASN A 566 8.89 23.87 0.73
C ASN A 566 7.68 23.58 1.64
N TYR A 567 6.66 22.89 1.09
CA TYR A 567 5.40 22.54 1.80
C TYR A 567 5.57 21.80 3.15
N ASP A 568 6.78 21.32 3.47
CA ASP A 568 7.12 20.67 4.74
C ASP A 568 8.03 21.53 5.64
N TYR A 569 7.40 22.32 6.52
CA TYR A 569 8.04 23.27 7.44
C TYR A 569 8.74 22.63 8.66
N SER A 570 8.97 21.31 8.70
CA SER A 570 9.45 20.65 9.92
C SER A 570 10.98 20.62 10.03
N ILE A 571 11.52 21.24 11.08
CA ILE A 571 12.93 21.10 11.46
C ILE A 571 13.03 19.98 12.49
N THR A 572 13.84 18.95 12.23
CA THR A 572 14.01 17.80 13.15
C THR A 572 15.05 18.09 14.23
N LYS A 573 14.99 17.34 15.33
CA LYS A 573 15.98 17.48 16.41
C LYS A 573 17.38 17.12 15.92
N THR A 574 17.53 16.08 15.11
CA THR A 574 18.85 15.65 14.59
C THR A 574 19.46 16.71 13.67
N GLN A 575 18.63 17.42 12.88
CA GLN A 575 19.10 18.56 12.09
C GLN A 575 19.68 19.66 12.98
N LEU A 576 18.98 20.04 14.06
CA LEU A 576 19.48 21.04 15.02
C LEU A 576 20.73 20.57 15.74
N ASP A 577 20.77 19.34 16.23
CA ASP A 577 21.94 18.75 16.91
C ASP A 577 23.14 18.64 15.95
N GLY A 578 22.88 18.38 14.66
CA GLY A 578 23.88 18.41 13.60
C GLY A 578 24.47 19.80 13.38
N LEU A 579 23.62 20.85 13.39
CA LEU A 579 24.06 22.24 13.29
C LEU A 579 24.86 22.69 14.51
N LEU A 580 24.43 22.32 15.72
CA LEU A 580 25.19 22.60 16.95
C LEU A 580 26.61 22.02 16.88
N LYS A 581 26.76 20.79 16.37
CA LYS A 581 28.05 20.16 16.14
C LYS A 581 28.85 20.84 15.02
N LYS A 582 28.20 21.15 13.89
CA LYS A 582 28.84 21.78 12.71
C LYS A 582 29.47 23.12 13.06
N TYR A 583 28.80 23.93 13.89
CA TYR A 583 29.24 25.29 14.26
C TYR A 583 29.83 25.40 15.68
N ASN A 584 30.09 24.27 16.36
CA ASN A 584 30.64 24.22 17.73
C ASN A 584 29.87 25.07 18.76
N LEU A 585 28.55 25.10 18.66
CA LEU A 585 27.70 25.84 19.60
C LEU A 585 27.49 25.03 20.90
N PRO A 586 27.50 25.70 22.08
CA PRO A 586 27.26 25.03 23.35
C PRO A 586 25.79 24.69 23.55
N GLY A 587 25.50 23.61 24.30
CA GLY A 587 24.15 23.29 24.79
C GLY A 587 23.33 22.32 23.93
N GLU A 588 22.01 22.36 24.11
CA GLU A 588 21.02 21.53 23.39
C GLU A 588 20.20 22.41 22.42
N SER A 589 19.34 21.78 21.60
CA SER A 589 18.46 22.45 20.63
C SER A 589 17.57 23.56 21.23
N SER A 590 17.39 23.59 22.55
CA SER A 590 16.71 24.66 23.28
C SER A 590 17.41 26.02 23.15
N ILE A 591 18.70 26.06 22.79
CA ILE A 591 19.43 27.30 22.64
C ILE A 591 18.83 28.20 21.56
N PHE A 592 18.22 27.62 20.53
CA PHE A 592 17.58 28.36 19.43
C PHE A 592 16.24 29.02 19.81
N TYR A 593 15.71 28.76 21.01
CA TYR A 593 14.56 29.49 21.55
C TYR A 593 14.97 30.92 21.93
N PRO A 594 14.20 31.98 21.62
CA PRO A 594 12.82 31.96 21.12
C PRO A 594 12.68 32.07 19.59
N VAL A 595 13.76 32.04 18.82
CA VAL A 595 13.71 32.13 17.35
C VAL A 595 13.07 30.88 16.74
N LEU A 596 13.40 29.70 17.26
CA LEU A 596 12.73 28.44 16.98
C LEU A 596 11.95 27.97 18.20
N VAL A 597 10.71 27.51 17.96
CA VAL A 597 9.83 26.98 19.00
C VAL A 597 9.51 25.50 18.76
N PRO A 598 9.45 24.69 19.83
CA PRO A 598 8.95 23.31 19.73
C PRO A 598 7.50 23.26 19.23
N ASN A 599 7.23 22.32 18.35
CA ASN A 599 5.91 22.06 17.77
C ASN A 599 5.66 20.54 17.69
N LYS A 600 5.16 19.98 18.80
CA LYS A 600 5.15 18.54 19.08
C LYS A 600 6.55 17.93 18.96
N HIS A 601 6.80 17.15 17.90
CA HIS A 601 8.06 16.44 17.69
C HIS A 601 9.07 17.17 16.80
N TRP A 602 8.68 18.31 16.22
CA TRP A 602 9.54 19.12 15.36
C TRP A 602 9.71 20.53 15.90
N PHE A 603 10.54 21.33 15.25
CA PHE A 603 10.74 22.75 15.52
C PHE A 603 10.24 23.57 14.33
N LYS A 604 9.75 24.78 14.60
CA LYS A 604 9.39 25.78 13.60
C LYS A 604 9.91 27.16 14.00
N PHE A 605 10.03 28.07 13.03
CA PHE A 605 10.24 29.48 13.33
C PHE A 605 9.09 30.03 14.17
N SER A 606 9.44 30.93 15.09
CA SER A 606 8.51 31.62 16.00
C SER A 606 7.41 32.38 15.27
N SER A 607 7.77 33.00 14.15
CA SER A 607 6.86 33.62 13.19
C SER A 607 7.41 33.48 11.77
N TYR A 608 6.53 33.61 10.78
CA TYR A 608 6.93 33.70 9.37
C TYR A 608 7.89 34.88 9.15
N ASP A 609 7.63 35.98 9.83
CA ASP A 609 8.37 37.23 9.76
C ASP A 609 9.82 37.09 10.25
N MET A 610 10.02 36.32 11.33
CA MET A 610 11.37 35.99 11.83
C MET A 610 12.19 35.18 10.82
N LYS A 611 11.52 34.34 10.03
CA LYS A 611 12.17 33.59 8.95
C LYS A 611 12.61 34.52 7.82
N VAL A 612 11.72 35.43 7.40
CA VAL A 612 12.00 36.42 6.36
C VAL A 612 13.14 37.36 6.77
N TYR A 613 13.21 37.75 8.05
CA TYR A 613 14.28 38.58 8.59
C TYR A 613 15.69 38.06 8.27
N PHE A 614 15.98 36.76 8.45
CA PHE A 614 17.33 36.21 8.20
C PHE A 614 17.71 36.23 6.71
N ILE A 615 16.73 36.19 5.82
CA ILE A 615 16.95 36.32 4.38
C ILE A 615 17.25 37.78 4.04
N LEU A 616 16.55 38.72 4.67
CA LEU A 616 16.83 40.14 4.50
C LEU A 616 18.23 40.52 5.00
N GLU A 617 18.71 39.92 6.10
CA GLU A 617 20.10 40.07 6.57
C GLU A 617 21.10 39.63 5.50
N TYR A 618 20.89 38.45 4.93
CA TYR A 618 21.73 37.92 3.85
C TYR A 618 21.73 38.85 2.64
N LEU A 619 20.55 39.24 2.16
CA LEU A 619 20.39 40.14 1.02
C LEU A 619 21.08 41.49 1.25
N ASN A 620 20.94 42.07 2.45
CA ASN A 620 21.57 43.33 2.80
C ASN A 620 23.11 43.25 2.84
N ALA A 621 23.66 42.08 3.17
CA ALA A 621 25.11 41.84 3.21
C ALA A 621 25.75 41.73 1.81
N ILE A 622 24.97 41.52 0.74
CA ILE A 622 25.49 41.42 -0.62
C ILE A 622 26.01 42.77 -1.09
N ILE A 623 27.30 42.85 -1.41
CA ILE A 623 27.94 44.11 -1.85
C ILE A 623 27.67 44.42 -3.32
N ASP A 624 27.65 43.40 -4.18
CA ASP A 624 27.48 43.54 -5.62
C ASP A 624 26.00 43.78 -5.99
N ASP A 625 25.72 44.78 -6.82
CA ASP A 625 24.34 45.17 -7.15
C ASP A 625 23.65 44.20 -8.11
N ASP A 626 24.42 43.55 -9.00
CA ASP A 626 23.87 42.55 -9.93
C ASP A 626 23.51 41.27 -9.15
N GLN A 627 24.41 40.80 -8.29
CA GLN A 627 24.15 39.67 -7.40
C GLN A 627 22.99 39.97 -6.44
N PHE A 628 22.93 41.17 -5.86
CA PHE A 628 21.83 41.58 -4.98
C PHE A 628 20.49 41.49 -5.69
N LYS A 629 20.42 41.96 -6.94
CA LYS A 629 19.21 41.90 -7.74
C LYS A 629 18.79 40.46 -8.03
N GLU A 630 19.73 39.60 -8.46
CA GLU A 630 19.45 38.19 -8.76
C GLU A 630 18.92 37.44 -7.54
N GLU A 631 19.55 37.62 -6.38
CA GLU A 631 19.14 36.98 -5.13
C GLU A 631 17.79 37.50 -4.63
N VAL A 632 17.51 38.80 -4.72
CA VAL A 632 16.18 39.33 -4.36
C VAL A 632 15.09 38.72 -5.22
N ILE A 633 15.31 38.57 -6.53
CA ILE A 633 14.35 37.91 -7.43
C ILE A 633 14.17 36.45 -7.01
N HIS A 634 15.27 35.72 -6.80
CA HIS A 634 15.25 34.32 -6.38
C HIS A 634 14.43 34.10 -5.10
N TYR A 635 14.72 34.80 -4.02
CA TYR A 635 13.99 34.63 -2.76
C TYR A 635 12.55 35.15 -2.87
N SER A 636 12.28 36.15 -3.70
CA SER A 636 10.91 36.62 -3.94
C SER A 636 10.07 35.54 -4.62
N ASP A 637 10.63 34.78 -5.56
CA ASP A 637 9.96 33.64 -6.19
C ASP A 637 9.79 32.45 -5.21
N VAL A 638 10.81 32.13 -4.41
CA VAL A 638 10.78 31.03 -3.42
C VAL A 638 9.73 31.27 -2.34
N ILE A 639 9.58 32.53 -1.92
CA ILE A 639 8.71 32.91 -0.81
C ILE A 639 7.28 33.22 -1.28
N ASN A 640 7.14 33.72 -2.51
CA ASN A 640 5.89 34.16 -3.11
C ASN A 640 5.11 35.15 -2.21
N ASP A 641 5.82 36.09 -1.59
CA ASP A 641 5.24 37.15 -0.76
C ASP A 641 5.73 38.55 -1.20
N SER A 642 4.77 39.41 -1.54
CA SER A 642 4.95 40.83 -1.85
C SER A 642 5.62 41.65 -0.74
N ASN A 643 5.64 41.14 0.50
CA ASN A 643 6.18 41.85 1.65
C ASN A 643 7.71 41.95 1.64
N ILE A 644 8.45 41.11 0.91
CA ILE A 644 9.92 41.20 0.87
C ILE A 644 10.40 42.57 0.43
N LEU A 645 9.89 43.09 -0.69
CA LEU A 645 10.30 44.41 -1.20
C LEU A 645 9.89 45.53 -0.24
N LYS A 646 8.71 45.40 0.39
CA LYS A 646 8.23 46.35 1.41
C LYS A 646 9.17 46.37 2.62
N ILE A 647 9.56 45.21 3.14
CA ILE A 647 10.41 45.13 4.32
C ILE A 647 11.86 45.52 3.98
N LEU A 648 12.38 45.10 2.83
CA LEU A 648 13.72 45.47 2.34
C LEU A 648 13.85 46.98 2.13
N THR A 649 12.75 47.68 1.84
CA THR A 649 12.72 49.15 1.80
C THR A 649 13.07 49.76 3.17
N PHE A 650 12.70 49.13 4.30
CA PHE A 650 13.13 49.61 5.63
C PHE A 650 14.63 49.46 5.87
N VAL A 651 15.30 48.57 5.13
CA VAL A 651 16.74 48.30 5.24
C VAL A 651 17.53 49.19 4.29
N CYS A 652 17.17 49.18 2.99
CA CYS A 652 17.95 49.84 1.94
C CYS A 652 17.06 50.46 0.83
N ALA A 653 16.07 51.26 1.21
CA ALA A 653 15.09 51.93 0.30
C ALA A 653 15.67 52.44 -1.03
N LYS A 654 16.78 53.18 -0.97
CA LYS A 654 17.42 53.75 -2.16
C LYS A 654 17.90 52.66 -3.13
N ARG A 655 18.52 51.60 -2.60
CA ARG A 655 19.08 50.50 -3.37
C ARG A 655 17.97 49.66 -4.01
N VAL A 656 16.92 49.33 -3.25
CA VAL A 656 15.72 48.65 -3.78
C VAL A 656 15.12 49.41 -4.95
N ARG A 657 14.97 50.73 -4.80
CA ARG A 657 14.43 51.58 -5.86
C ARG A 657 15.33 51.61 -7.10
N ASP A 658 16.62 51.92 -6.90
CA ASP A 658 17.54 52.24 -8.00
C ASP A 658 18.07 50.99 -8.73
N VAL A 659 18.20 49.85 -8.04
CA VAL A 659 18.77 48.59 -8.58
C VAL A 659 17.68 47.60 -9.04
N ILE A 660 16.52 47.58 -8.38
CA ILE A 660 15.46 46.58 -8.63
C ILE A 660 14.28 47.23 -9.34
N VAL A 661 13.56 48.13 -8.65
CA VAL A 661 12.25 48.61 -9.08
C VAL A 661 12.35 49.41 -10.39
N ILE A 662 13.20 50.45 -10.44
CA ILE A 662 13.34 51.29 -11.63
C ILE A 662 13.86 50.50 -12.84
N PRO A 663 14.94 49.70 -12.73
CA PRO A 663 15.44 48.92 -13.86
C PRO A 663 14.42 47.91 -14.41
N GLU A 664 13.67 47.22 -13.55
CA GLU A 664 12.65 46.25 -13.98
C GLU A 664 11.44 46.91 -14.62
N LEU A 665 10.98 48.03 -14.08
CA LEU A 665 9.90 48.80 -14.70
C LEU A 665 10.31 49.39 -16.04
N ASN A 666 11.55 49.87 -16.18
CA ASN A 666 12.10 50.32 -17.47
C ASN A 666 12.24 49.15 -18.46
N ARG A 667 12.64 47.96 -17.98
CA ARG A 667 12.67 46.73 -18.80
C ARG A 667 11.29 46.43 -19.35
N PHE A 668 10.25 46.47 -18.52
CA PHE A 668 8.86 46.30 -18.94
C PHE A 668 8.43 47.37 -19.94
N LEU A 669 8.56 48.65 -19.60
CA LEU A 669 8.12 49.76 -20.47
C LEU A 669 8.81 49.74 -21.84
N SER A 670 10.10 49.40 -21.90
CA SER A 670 10.85 49.31 -23.16
C SER A 670 10.32 48.26 -24.13
N LYS A 671 9.50 47.31 -23.64
CA LYS A 671 8.89 46.23 -24.42
C LYS A 671 7.46 46.55 -24.85
N ILE A 672 6.84 47.61 -24.33
CA ILE A 672 5.45 47.98 -24.65
C ILE A 672 5.41 49.02 -25.76
N ASP A 673 4.79 48.66 -26.88
CA ASP A 673 4.48 49.58 -27.96
C ASP A 673 3.17 50.33 -27.66
N THR A 674 3.24 51.66 -27.57
CA THR A 674 2.12 52.54 -27.23
C THR A 674 1.46 53.20 -28.45
N THR A 675 1.79 52.77 -29.67
CA THR A 675 1.23 53.32 -30.92
C THR A 675 -0.28 53.10 -31.07
N SER A 676 -0.83 52.07 -30.43
CA SER A 676 -2.27 51.81 -30.37
C SER A 676 -2.64 50.94 -29.16
N ASP A 677 -3.89 51.02 -28.72
CA ASP A 677 -4.43 50.16 -27.65
C ASP A 677 -4.17 48.66 -27.91
N LYS A 678 -4.29 48.24 -29.18
CA LYS A 678 -4.01 46.88 -29.60
C LYS A 678 -2.53 46.50 -29.46
N ALA A 679 -1.63 47.40 -29.83
CA ALA A 679 -0.20 47.19 -29.67
C ALA A 679 0.18 47.04 -28.19
N VAL A 680 -0.41 47.86 -27.30
CA VAL A 680 -0.19 47.76 -25.85
C VAL A 680 -0.62 46.39 -25.33
N VAL A 681 -1.84 45.94 -25.67
CA VAL A 681 -2.35 44.65 -25.21
C VAL A 681 -1.50 43.49 -25.71
N LEU A 682 -1.12 43.48 -26.99
CA LEU A 682 -0.30 42.41 -27.55
C LEU A 682 1.10 42.37 -26.93
N CYS A 683 1.77 43.52 -26.77
CA CYS A 683 3.06 43.57 -26.09
C CYS A 683 2.97 43.15 -24.63
N PHE A 684 1.89 43.52 -23.92
CA PHE A 684 1.65 43.11 -22.53
C PHE A 684 1.52 41.59 -22.42
N LEU A 685 0.64 40.98 -23.22
CA LEU A 685 0.45 39.52 -23.22
C LEU A 685 1.72 38.77 -23.63
N LYS A 686 2.50 39.35 -24.55
CA LYS A 686 3.79 38.81 -24.97
C LYS A 686 4.84 38.86 -23.87
N PHE A 687 4.91 39.96 -23.13
CA PHE A 687 5.89 40.14 -22.06
C PHE A 687 5.73 39.09 -20.97
N PHE A 688 4.49 38.84 -20.54
CA PHE A 688 4.19 37.86 -19.49
C PHE A 688 4.09 36.41 -19.97
N ASN A 689 4.14 36.18 -21.28
CA ASN A 689 3.95 34.87 -21.92
C ASN A 689 2.81 34.06 -21.29
N VAL A 690 1.60 34.63 -21.28
CA VAL A 690 0.48 34.06 -20.52
C VAL A 690 -0.03 32.78 -21.19
N GLU A 691 0.09 31.66 -20.47
CA GLU A 691 -0.40 30.36 -20.89
C GLU A 691 -1.59 29.95 -20.02
N VAL A 692 -2.67 29.52 -20.68
CA VAL A 692 -3.93 29.16 -20.02
C VAL A 692 -4.31 27.73 -20.39
N GLU A 693 -4.53 26.86 -19.41
CA GLU A 693 -5.03 25.49 -19.58
C GLU A 693 -6.51 25.41 -19.20
N LEU A 694 -7.37 25.32 -20.22
CA LEU A 694 -8.82 25.27 -20.03
C LEU A 694 -9.35 23.84 -20.14
N GLU A 695 -9.97 23.36 -19.07
CA GLU A 695 -10.72 22.10 -19.02
C GLU A 695 -12.18 22.32 -19.47
N TRP A 696 -12.65 21.54 -20.44
CA TRP A 696 -14.03 21.62 -20.90
C TRP A 696 -14.99 20.75 -20.10
N TYR A 697 -15.80 21.38 -19.26
CA TYR A 697 -16.83 20.70 -18.49
C TYR A 697 -18.13 20.56 -19.30
N LYS A 698 -18.29 19.40 -19.96
CA LYS A 698 -19.42 19.10 -20.88
C LYS A 698 -20.80 19.34 -20.25
N ARG A 699 -20.97 19.07 -18.95
CA ARG A 699 -22.26 19.17 -18.25
C ARG A 699 -22.74 20.62 -18.11
N ASN A 700 -21.84 21.57 -17.83
CA ASN A 700 -22.19 22.99 -17.67
C ASN A 700 -21.89 23.83 -18.91
N LYS A 701 -21.32 23.22 -19.96
CA LYS A 701 -20.87 23.91 -21.19
C LYS A 701 -19.98 25.11 -20.85
N SER A 702 -19.02 24.88 -19.98
CA SER A 702 -18.12 25.91 -19.47
C SER A 702 -16.70 25.39 -19.33
N PHE A 703 -15.75 26.32 -19.36
CA PHE A 703 -14.37 26.04 -18.99
C PHE A 703 -14.16 26.17 -17.48
N ILE A 704 -13.32 25.30 -16.94
CA ILE A 704 -12.70 25.34 -15.61
C ILE A 704 -11.18 25.41 -15.86
N ASN A 705 -10.40 26.04 -14.97
CA ASN A 705 -8.99 26.34 -15.27
C ASN A 705 -8.02 25.80 -14.21
N TYR A 706 -6.84 25.44 -14.70
CA TYR A 706 -5.60 25.30 -13.95
C TYR A 706 -4.55 26.19 -14.64
N CYS A 707 -4.40 27.44 -14.22
CA CYS A 707 -3.46 28.33 -14.87
C CYS A 707 -2.04 28.08 -14.38
N SER A 708 -1.09 28.14 -15.30
CA SER A 708 0.33 28.27 -15.01
C SER A 708 0.92 29.23 -16.02
N SER A 709 1.23 30.46 -15.60
CA SER A 709 2.08 31.35 -16.37
C SER A 709 3.54 31.08 -16.01
N ASN A 710 4.43 31.10 -16.99
CA ASN A 710 5.86 31.00 -16.75
C ASN A 710 6.60 32.02 -17.61
N SER A 711 7.05 33.12 -16.99
CA SER A 711 8.24 33.87 -17.41
C SER A 711 8.59 35.07 -16.51
N GLU A 712 7.63 35.70 -15.81
CA GLU A 712 7.85 36.99 -15.12
C GLU A 712 7.04 37.15 -13.81
N SER A 713 6.97 36.12 -12.95
CA SER A 713 6.24 36.13 -11.65
C SER A 713 6.66 37.29 -10.74
N PHE A 714 7.94 37.66 -10.78
CA PHE A 714 8.50 38.76 -9.99
C PHE A 714 7.79 40.12 -10.23
N PHE A 715 7.18 40.35 -11.39
CA PHE A 715 6.44 41.59 -11.64
C PHE A 715 5.13 41.67 -10.85
N GLU A 716 4.49 40.56 -10.51
CA GLU A 716 3.34 40.57 -9.60
C GLU A 716 3.74 41.12 -8.22
N ILE A 717 4.96 40.77 -7.78
CA ILE A 717 5.55 41.24 -6.53
C ILE A 717 5.87 42.74 -6.61
N ILE A 718 6.47 43.22 -7.71
CA ILE A 718 6.71 44.65 -7.94
C ILE A 718 5.40 45.43 -7.99
N PHE A 719 4.39 44.95 -8.71
CA PHE A 719 3.11 45.64 -8.83
C PHE A 719 2.38 45.68 -7.49
N SER A 720 2.38 44.58 -6.73
CA SER A 720 1.85 44.57 -5.38
C SER A 720 2.62 45.49 -4.43
N TYR A 721 3.93 45.67 -4.60
CA TYR A 721 4.73 46.66 -3.87
C TYR A 721 4.31 48.10 -4.19
N LEU A 722 3.94 48.37 -5.45
CA LEU A 722 3.42 49.66 -5.91
C LEU A 722 1.91 49.85 -5.66
N GLU A 723 1.28 48.95 -4.88
CA GLU A 723 -0.16 48.95 -4.60
C GLU A 723 -1.04 48.81 -5.86
N ILE A 724 -0.51 48.18 -6.91
CA ILE A 724 -1.23 47.84 -8.14
C ILE A 724 -1.80 46.44 -7.98
N ASP A 725 -3.13 46.34 -8.04
CA ASP A 725 -3.86 45.09 -7.92
C ASP A 725 -3.79 44.28 -9.23
N PHE A 726 -2.75 43.46 -9.35
CA PHE A 726 -2.48 42.60 -10.51
C PHE A 726 -1.94 41.23 -10.09
N GLY A 727 -2.40 40.20 -10.79
CA GLY A 727 -1.83 38.85 -10.76
C GLY A 727 -2.17 38.15 -12.08
N LEU A 728 -1.28 37.27 -12.57
CA LEU A 728 -1.45 36.60 -13.86
C LEU A 728 -2.65 35.65 -13.85
N SER A 729 -2.90 35.01 -12.71
CA SER A 729 -4.11 34.19 -12.47
C SER A 729 -5.43 34.98 -12.61
N PHE A 730 -5.42 36.32 -12.51
CA PHE A 730 -6.64 37.10 -12.71
C PHE A 730 -7.12 37.06 -14.16
N LEU A 731 -6.25 36.75 -15.11
CA LEU A 731 -6.61 36.61 -16.51
C LEU A 731 -7.52 35.39 -16.77
N ASP A 732 -7.50 34.41 -15.87
CA ASP A 732 -8.34 33.21 -15.92
C ASP A 732 -9.83 33.52 -15.84
N VAL A 733 -10.15 34.59 -15.11
CA VAL A 733 -11.52 35.06 -14.93
C VAL A 733 -12.16 35.37 -16.29
N PHE A 734 -11.38 35.76 -17.30
CA PHE A 734 -11.87 36.02 -18.65
C PHE A 734 -12.28 34.76 -19.43
N PHE A 735 -12.03 33.57 -18.90
CA PHE A 735 -12.37 32.30 -19.55
C PHE A 735 -13.33 31.44 -18.71
N CYS A 736 -13.39 31.64 -17.39
CA CYS A 736 -14.12 30.76 -16.47
C CYS A 736 -15.35 31.44 -15.84
N LYS A 737 -16.54 30.97 -16.22
CA LYS A 737 -17.84 31.50 -15.75
C LYS A 737 -18.06 31.40 -14.24
N GLU A 738 -17.38 30.48 -13.56
CA GLU A 738 -17.54 30.28 -12.11
C GLU A 738 -17.05 31.47 -11.29
N TYR A 739 -16.19 32.32 -11.86
CA TYR A 739 -15.67 33.52 -11.21
C TYR A 739 -16.54 34.78 -11.41
N PHE A 740 -17.70 34.69 -12.07
CA PHE A 740 -18.56 35.84 -12.37
C PHE A 740 -19.41 36.28 -11.17
N SER A 741 -18.75 36.74 -10.11
CA SER A 741 -19.39 37.52 -9.06
C SER A 741 -19.62 38.96 -9.52
N LYS A 742 -20.59 39.66 -8.89
CA LYS A 742 -20.83 41.10 -9.17
C LYS A 742 -19.57 41.95 -8.93
N ASP A 743 -18.75 41.54 -7.97
CA ASP A 743 -17.49 42.19 -7.62
C ASP A 743 -16.44 42.01 -8.73
N ASN A 744 -16.19 40.76 -9.15
CA ASN A 744 -15.23 40.43 -10.21
C ASN A 744 -15.63 41.03 -11.56
N ILE A 745 -16.93 41.08 -11.90
CA ILE A 745 -17.40 41.72 -13.13
C ILE A 745 -17.00 43.20 -13.17
N ASN A 746 -17.13 43.91 -12.04
CA ASN A 746 -16.75 45.31 -11.96
C ASN A 746 -15.23 45.48 -11.94
N ARG A 747 -14.53 44.66 -11.15
CA ARG A 747 -13.07 44.71 -10.98
C ARG A 747 -12.32 44.44 -12.29
N PHE A 748 -12.76 43.44 -13.07
CA PHE A 748 -12.09 42.99 -14.29
C PHE A 748 -12.78 43.48 -15.58
N PHE A 749 -13.79 44.35 -15.48
CA PHE A 749 -14.54 44.88 -16.63
C PHE A 749 -15.19 43.81 -17.52
N ILE A 750 -15.64 42.70 -16.95
CA ILE A 750 -16.13 41.53 -17.70
C ILE A 750 -17.46 41.81 -18.38
N ILE A 751 -17.56 41.50 -19.67
CA ILE A 751 -18.79 41.61 -20.45
C ILE A 751 -19.35 40.21 -20.75
N THR A 752 -20.33 39.78 -19.96
CA THR A 752 -20.82 38.38 -19.96
C THR A 752 -21.59 37.96 -21.22
N LYS A 753 -22.06 38.91 -22.04
CA LYS A 753 -22.96 38.66 -23.18
C LYS A 753 -22.29 37.93 -24.35
N ASN A 754 -20.96 38.07 -24.53
CA ASN A 754 -20.26 37.63 -25.74
C ASN A 754 -19.38 36.36 -25.54
N TYR A 755 -19.47 35.74 -24.36
CA TYR A 755 -18.68 34.55 -24.00
C TYR A 755 -18.98 33.31 -24.84
N SER A 756 -20.21 33.19 -25.35
CA SER A 756 -20.59 32.03 -26.16
C SER A 756 -19.78 31.92 -27.45
N ASP A 757 -19.39 33.05 -28.03
CA ASP A 757 -18.68 33.06 -29.30
C ASP A 757 -17.18 32.87 -29.10
N LEU A 758 -16.62 33.40 -28.02
CA LEU A 758 -15.27 33.04 -27.57
C LEU A 758 -15.14 31.53 -27.27
N TYR A 759 -16.09 30.93 -26.56
CA TYR A 759 -16.05 29.50 -26.26
C TYR A 759 -16.13 28.63 -27.52
N LYS A 760 -17.03 28.98 -28.44
CA LYS A 760 -17.11 28.29 -29.74
C LYS A 760 -15.78 28.42 -30.47
N ARG A 761 -15.20 29.63 -30.53
CA ARG A 761 -13.91 29.85 -31.20
C ARG A 761 -12.83 28.94 -30.62
N ILE A 762 -12.61 28.97 -29.31
CA ILE A 762 -11.62 28.13 -28.62
C ILE A 762 -11.81 26.64 -28.95
N ILE A 763 -13.04 26.13 -28.84
CA ILE A 763 -13.35 24.71 -29.08
C ILE A 763 -13.02 24.26 -30.52
N HIS A 764 -13.09 25.16 -31.49
CA HIS A 764 -12.88 24.86 -32.90
C HIS A 764 -11.46 25.17 -33.40
N THR A 765 -10.78 26.17 -32.83
CA THR A 765 -9.50 26.66 -33.35
C THR A 765 -8.30 26.25 -32.49
N VAL A 766 -8.50 25.85 -31.23
CA VAL A 766 -7.43 25.41 -30.35
C VAL A 766 -7.35 23.88 -30.32
N GLU A 767 -6.13 23.35 -30.37
CA GLU A 767 -5.88 21.91 -30.34
C GLU A 767 -6.42 21.28 -29.06
N ARG A 768 -7.10 20.13 -29.20
CA ARG A 768 -7.68 19.38 -28.09
C ARG A 768 -6.70 18.32 -27.63
N LYS A 769 -6.41 18.27 -26.32
CA LYS A 769 -5.67 17.17 -25.71
C LYS A 769 -6.56 16.44 -24.72
N ASN A 770 -6.60 15.11 -24.82
CA ASN A 770 -7.29 14.28 -23.85
C ASN A 770 -6.30 13.83 -22.77
N ARG A 771 -6.66 14.02 -21.52
CA ARG A 771 -5.91 13.52 -20.36
C ARG A 771 -6.82 12.65 -19.50
N VAL A 772 -6.27 11.60 -18.92
CA VAL A 772 -6.96 10.83 -17.89
C VAL A 772 -6.71 11.54 -16.56
N SER A 773 -7.78 11.95 -15.89
CA SER A 773 -7.68 12.51 -14.55
C SER A 773 -7.03 11.52 -13.61
N ILE A 774 -5.93 11.91 -12.95
CA ILE A 774 -5.25 11.08 -11.94
C ILE A 774 -6.20 10.81 -10.75
N VAL A 775 -7.21 11.65 -10.55
CA VAL A 775 -8.13 11.62 -9.40
C VAL A 775 -9.45 10.91 -9.72
N THR A 776 -9.96 11.04 -10.95
CA THR A 776 -11.29 10.48 -11.32
C THR A 776 -11.23 9.36 -12.35
N GLU A 777 -10.07 9.08 -12.94
CA GLU A 777 -9.86 8.16 -14.07
C GLU A 777 -10.74 8.48 -15.31
N GLU A 778 -11.39 9.66 -15.33
CA GLU A 778 -12.21 10.11 -16.46
C GLU A 778 -11.34 10.80 -17.52
N GLU A 779 -11.74 10.64 -18.78
CA GLU A 779 -11.10 11.31 -19.91
C GLU A 779 -11.58 12.77 -19.98
N ILE A 780 -10.68 13.68 -19.61
CA ILE A 780 -10.87 15.13 -19.61
C ILE A 780 -10.35 15.71 -20.93
N THR A 781 -11.11 16.65 -21.51
CA THR A 781 -10.68 17.42 -22.68
C THR A 781 -10.11 18.77 -22.24
N CYS A 782 -8.81 18.96 -22.47
CA CYS A 782 -8.08 20.20 -22.17
C CYS A 782 -7.73 20.98 -23.44
N PHE A 783 -7.64 22.30 -23.31
CA PHE A 783 -7.22 23.25 -24.34
C PHE A 783 -6.09 24.11 -23.80
N TYR A 784 -4.98 24.20 -24.53
CA TYR A 784 -3.82 25.00 -24.14
C TYR A 784 -3.76 26.25 -25.01
N ILE A 785 -3.75 27.42 -24.40
CA ILE A 785 -3.78 28.69 -25.09
C ILE A 785 -2.60 29.54 -24.63
N ASN A 786 -1.69 29.86 -25.56
CA ASN A 786 -0.81 31.01 -25.39
C ASN A 786 -1.60 32.26 -25.78
N LEU A 787 -1.86 33.16 -24.82
CA LEU A 787 -2.76 34.30 -25.06
C LEU A 787 -2.22 35.30 -26.07
N PHE A 788 -0.90 35.47 -26.17
CA PHE A 788 -0.30 36.33 -27.18
C PHE A 788 -0.53 35.79 -28.59
N ASP A 789 -0.25 34.50 -28.81
CA ASP A 789 -0.47 33.86 -30.12
C ASP A 789 -1.96 33.87 -30.48
N PHE A 790 -2.82 33.59 -29.50
CA PHE A 790 -4.27 33.61 -29.69
C PHE A 790 -4.77 35.01 -30.05
N ALA A 791 -4.34 36.05 -29.33
CA ALA A 791 -4.72 37.44 -29.54
C ALA A 791 -4.10 38.07 -30.80
N SER A 792 -3.03 37.49 -31.34
CA SER A 792 -2.40 37.95 -32.59
C SER A 792 -3.30 37.75 -33.82
N ASN A 793 -4.27 36.85 -33.75
CA ASN A 793 -5.32 36.70 -34.76
C ASN A 793 -6.40 37.77 -34.58
N GLU A 794 -6.74 38.51 -35.66
CA GLU A 794 -7.67 39.64 -35.60
C GLU A 794 -9.06 39.27 -35.05
N GLU A 795 -9.62 38.14 -35.49
CA GLU A 795 -10.95 37.70 -35.06
C GLU A 795 -10.96 37.29 -33.57
N ASN A 796 -9.88 36.66 -33.11
CA ASN A 796 -9.71 36.31 -31.69
C ASN A 796 -9.52 37.57 -30.83
N TYR A 797 -8.75 38.54 -31.31
CA TYR A 797 -8.55 39.83 -30.62
C TYR A 797 -9.86 40.56 -30.40
N ILE A 798 -10.72 40.62 -31.43
CA ILE A 798 -12.05 41.23 -31.33
C ILE A 798 -12.88 40.54 -30.25
N LEU A 799 -12.88 39.21 -30.19
CA LEU A 799 -13.60 38.46 -29.15
C LEU A 799 -13.07 38.74 -27.74
N LEU A 800 -11.74 38.84 -27.58
CA LEU A 800 -11.11 39.19 -26.30
C LEU A 800 -11.44 40.62 -25.87
N LYS A 801 -11.47 41.57 -26.80
CA LYS A 801 -11.91 42.95 -26.58
C LYS A 801 -13.37 43.00 -26.14
N GLU A 802 -14.24 42.25 -26.81
CA GLU A 802 -15.68 42.20 -26.54
C GLU A 802 -16.04 41.63 -25.17
N ILE A 803 -15.20 40.78 -24.58
CA ILE A 803 -15.39 40.26 -23.22
C ILE A 803 -14.75 41.14 -22.13
N GLY A 804 -14.03 42.21 -22.52
CA GLY A 804 -13.47 43.21 -21.60
C GLY A 804 -11.96 43.11 -21.32
N LEU A 805 -11.24 42.15 -21.94
CA LEU A 805 -9.81 41.94 -21.66
C LEU A 805 -8.95 43.16 -22.02
N GLU A 806 -9.19 43.77 -23.19
CA GLU A 806 -8.48 44.97 -23.64
C GLU A 806 -8.56 46.09 -22.60
N LYS A 807 -9.77 46.36 -22.10
CA LYS A 807 -10.00 47.43 -21.11
C LYS A 807 -9.27 47.16 -19.79
N TYR A 808 -9.26 45.91 -19.34
CA TYR A 808 -8.54 45.53 -18.12
C TYR A 808 -7.02 45.73 -18.30
N VAL A 809 -6.44 45.19 -19.37
CA VAL A 809 -4.99 45.30 -19.62
C VAL A 809 -4.55 46.75 -19.77
N LEU A 810 -5.31 47.60 -20.48
CA LEU A 810 -5.02 49.03 -20.59
C LEU A 810 -5.09 49.74 -19.24
N SER A 811 -6.06 49.38 -18.39
CA SER A 811 -6.18 49.96 -17.05
C SER A 811 -4.98 49.62 -16.16
N GLN A 812 -4.46 48.40 -16.27
CA GLN A 812 -3.28 47.94 -15.54
C GLN A 812 -2.01 48.64 -16.05
N PHE A 813 -1.83 48.72 -17.37
CA PHE A 813 -0.73 49.46 -17.97
C PHE A 813 -0.70 50.94 -17.53
N GLU A 814 -1.86 51.60 -17.49
CA GLU A 814 -1.98 52.98 -17.03
C GLU A 814 -1.73 53.17 -15.52
N ALA A 815 -2.03 52.16 -14.70
CA ALA A 815 -1.68 52.15 -13.29
C ALA A 815 -0.15 52.04 -13.11
N ILE A 816 0.48 51.13 -13.85
CA ILE A 816 1.94 50.93 -13.85
C ILE A 816 2.67 52.19 -14.30
N ARG A 817 2.23 52.81 -15.40
CA ARG A 817 2.82 54.07 -15.91
C ARG A 817 2.75 55.18 -14.86
N ARG A 818 1.60 55.36 -14.21
CA ARG A 818 1.41 56.38 -13.16
C ARG A 818 2.23 56.11 -11.90
N ALA A 819 2.48 54.85 -11.57
CA ALA A 819 3.31 54.48 -10.43
C ALA A 819 4.79 54.81 -10.64
N ILE A 820 5.28 54.77 -11.88
CA ILE A 820 6.67 55.13 -12.23
C ILE A 820 6.91 56.64 -12.18
N GLU A 821 5.87 57.44 -12.47
CA GLU A 821 5.94 58.91 -12.44
C GLU A 821 5.93 59.49 -11.01
N LYS A 822 5.54 58.70 -10.01
CA LYS A 822 5.50 59.06 -8.59
C LYS A 822 6.76 58.60 -7.87
#